data_AF-A0A918MSB7-F1
#
_entry.id   AF-A0A918MSB7-F1
#
_cell.length_a   1.000
_cell.length_b   1.000
_cell.length_c   1.000
_cell.angle_alpha   90.00
_cell.angle_beta   90.00
_cell.angle_gamma   90.00
#
_symmetry.space_group_name_H-M   'P 1'
#
loop_
_entity.id
_entity.type
_entity.pdbx_description
1 polymer ?
#
loop_
_entity_poly.entity_id
_entity_poly.type
_entity_poly.pdbx_seq_one_letter_code
_entity_poly.pdbx_strand_id
1 'polypeptide(L)'
;MDRRKTIKTIVLGSFLPFISESAFAHTFLTSKKKHTKLDFQSNWGNWPDMKWVGPEYWGNRLQDWILEDGRAVCNISDTNRTLHLLNVQKSNDRNAFKAAVTISILNKELNNADEALFGMRLGAKGPFEDYRSAAVFGKGLDVGIDPLGNLIIGEKVIETSIKELPKSVRLEIDARPIQSNYQLVVTIKNTLNGKLLYPLIEISIPAEELSGNFALLSHVNNKYKSTNKSSVAFSDWHIGSNNIEQIENNLFGPICFAQYTLHQHKLKITAQLSPIEKIKGHKVAFQIQDNGSWKTLGTTSVVHPGRAVNFSIDQWNNTQETPYRIFLEIPLKNEIHQYFYNGTIAKEPTDLDEIKTAVFSCNAQHGFPDNDIHENVSKLNPDIILFLGDQFYESTGGFGADYGGEFDKTCLDYLRKWMMFGWSYRELFRHKPCAIIPDDHDVYHGNVWGEGGKAADVSNNFGADAQDSGGYKMAADWINMVQFTQTSHLPDPYDPTPVKQGIGVYYTQWKYAGLSFAILEDRKFKSAPKRVLPKEAKVWNGFITNPDFDIKKYKTLEADLLGERQHKFLDDWAQDWNNGAEMKVVLSQTNFATVATLPKGTRTDEVVPSLKIPKKGEYVIGDWPTVDMDSNGWPSNQRDRAVKQIRKCFAFHIAGDQHLGSFIRYGIDDHGDSGYAFAGPALNNIWPRRFWPSKVETTNHSYENPAYVGDHIDGFGNKMTVLAVANPYQTGLKPKIIHDRATGYGLVTFNKKERTIKTECWSRFVDPTHGEKVQNIGWPITIKQEDNYGRKAVAWLPEIKIEGHHKPVIKIFEEKGDLVYAMRMANNSFRPKVFYKGNYKVIIEVPEIGFEKSLINVKAKTDNNKSIQINLNER
;
A
#
# COMPACT_ATOMS: atom_id res chain seq x y z
N MET A 1 -11.47 -58.93 -7.00
CA MET A 1 -12.33 -59.24 -8.16
C MET A 1 -12.52 -57.94 -8.93
N ASP A 2 -11.66 -57.64 -9.90
CA ASP A 2 -11.66 -58.02 -11.34
C ASP A 2 -12.35 -56.93 -12.19
N ARG A 3 -11.60 -55.96 -12.74
CA ARG A 3 -11.00 -55.85 -14.09
C ARG A 3 -12.00 -55.75 -15.27
N ARG A 4 -11.76 -54.69 -16.07
CA ARG A 4 -11.97 -54.51 -17.54
C ARG A 4 -13.38 -54.11 -18.01
N LYS A 5 -13.56 -52.85 -18.49
CA LYS A 5 -13.35 -52.32 -19.88
C LYS A 5 -14.54 -52.66 -20.81
N THR A 6 -15.11 -51.85 -21.71
CA THR A 6 -15.02 -50.45 -22.21
C THR A 6 -16.10 -50.31 -23.35
N ILE A 7 -16.48 -49.07 -23.73
CA ILE A 7 -16.81 -48.57 -25.11
C ILE A 7 -18.27 -48.09 -25.42
N LYS A 8 -18.39 -46.75 -25.47
CA LYS A 8 -18.99 -45.79 -26.46
C LYS A 8 -20.35 -46.04 -27.15
N THR A 9 -21.17 -44.97 -27.25
CA THR A 9 -21.51 -44.14 -28.46
C THR A 9 -22.65 -43.14 -28.10
N ILE A 10 -22.40 -41.81 -27.95
CA ILE A 10 -22.64 -40.67 -28.88
C ILE A 10 -24.03 -40.60 -29.54
N VAL A 11 -24.85 -39.58 -29.17
CA VAL A 11 -25.68 -38.77 -30.10
C VAL A 11 -25.73 -37.31 -29.60
N LEU A 12 -25.58 -36.39 -30.55
CA LEU A 12 -25.58 -34.92 -30.50
C LEU A 12 -26.87 -34.28 -29.93
N GLY A 13 -26.77 -33.02 -29.47
CA GLY A 13 -27.90 -32.07 -29.60
C GLY A 13 -27.89 -30.83 -28.70
N SER A 14 -27.11 -29.80 -29.07
CA SER A 14 -27.44 -28.35 -29.04
C SER A 14 -28.11 -27.68 -27.82
N PHE A 15 -27.41 -26.67 -27.26
CA PHE A 15 -27.83 -25.31 -26.85
C PHE A 15 -27.16 -24.89 -25.52
N LEU A 16 -26.12 -24.05 -25.60
CA LEU A 16 -25.58 -23.28 -24.48
C LEU A 16 -25.24 -21.86 -24.97
N PRO A 17 -25.66 -20.79 -24.26
CA PRO A 17 -25.24 -19.43 -24.52
C PRO A 17 -23.83 -19.19 -23.95
N PHE A 18 -23.09 -18.30 -24.60
CA PHE A 18 -21.77 -17.83 -24.22
C PHE A 18 -21.71 -17.36 -22.76
N ILE A 19 -20.95 -18.08 -21.93
CA ILE A 19 -20.46 -17.60 -20.63
C ILE A 19 -18.95 -17.42 -20.80
N SER A 20 -18.45 -16.24 -20.41
CA SER A 20 -17.06 -15.83 -20.55
C SER A 20 -16.12 -16.73 -19.74
N GLU A 21 -15.02 -17.15 -20.35
CA GLU A 21 -13.87 -17.80 -19.70
C GLU A 21 -13.05 -16.79 -18.86
N SER A 22 -13.71 -16.14 -17.91
CA SER A 22 -13.08 -15.19 -16.98
C SER A 22 -13.40 -15.58 -15.53
N ALA A 23 -13.28 -16.86 -15.21
CA ALA A 23 -13.19 -17.39 -13.86
C ALA A 23 -12.70 -18.84 -13.97
N PHE A 24 -11.58 -19.16 -13.32
CA PHE A 24 -10.99 -20.51 -13.26
C PHE A 24 -10.43 -21.09 -14.58
N ALA A 25 -9.42 -20.43 -15.15
CA ALA A 25 -8.37 -21.13 -15.89
C ALA A 25 -7.08 -21.19 -15.05
N HIS A 26 -7.14 -21.92 -13.93
CA HIS A 26 -5.93 -22.56 -13.41
C HIS A 26 -5.50 -23.61 -14.45
N THR A 27 -4.70 -23.16 -15.40
CA THR A 27 -4.02 -24.05 -16.34
C THR A 27 -2.92 -24.78 -15.57
N PHE A 28 -3.30 -25.77 -14.75
CA PHE A 28 -2.42 -26.90 -14.43
C PHE A 28 -2.32 -27.76 -15.69
N LEU A 29 -1.67 -27.23 -16.73
CA LEU A 29 -1.01 -28.08 -17.69
C LEU A 29 0.09 -28.77 -16.90
N THR A 30 -0.18 -30.02 -16.51
CA THR A 30 0.86 -30.99 -16.12
C THR A 30 1.73 -31.25 -17.34
N SER A 31 2.59 -30.27 -17.64
CA SER A 31 3.77 -30.46 -18.47
C SER A 31 4.56 -31.57 -17.78
N LYS A 32 4.67 -32.73 -18.44
CA LYS A 32 5.68 -33.74 -18.11
C LYS A 32 7.03 -33.01 -18.08
N LYS A 33 7.52 -32.74 -16.87
CA LYS A 33 8.78 -32.03 -16.61
C LYS A 33 9.91 -32.75 -17.34
N LYS A 34 10.38 -32.15 -18.43
CA LYS A 34 11.67 -32.49 -19.03
C LYS A 34 12.69 -31.78 -18.14
N HIS A 35 13.40 -32.50 -17.29
CA HIS A 35 14.48 -31.92 -16.48
C HIS A 35 15.56 -31.40 -17.44
N THR A 36 15.56 -30.09 -17.70
CA THR A 36 16.64 -29.40 -18.40
C THR A 36 17.73 -29.10 -17.38
N LYS A 37 18.97 -29.48 -17.72
CA LYS A 37 20.16 -29.11 -16.96
C LYS A 37 20.21 -27.59 -16.82
N LEU A 38 20.30 -27.09 -15.58
CA LEU A 38 20.56 -25.69 -15.27
C LEU A 38 22.02 -25.35 -15.61
N ASP A 39 22.20 -24.28 -16.36
CA ASP A 39 23.49 -23.69 -16.68
C ASP A 39 23.38 -22.16 -16.69
N PHE A 40 23.01 -21.59 -15.53
CA PHE A 40 22.86 -20.14 -15.39
C PHE A 40 24.22 -19.45 -15.55
N GLN A 41 24.27 -18.40 -16.37
CA GLN A 41 25.43 -17.52 -16.54
C GLN A 41 24.95 -16.07 -16.50
N SER A 42 25.64 -15.22 -15.73
CA SER A 42 25.36 -13.78 -15.71
C SER A 42 25.58 -13.17 -17.09
N ASN A 43 24.60 -12.45 -17.61
CA ASN A 43 24.67 -11.79 -18.93
C ASN A 43 25.04 -10.29 -18.85
N TRP A 44 25.70 -9.85 -17.78
CA TRP A 44 25.99 -8.43 -17.54
C TRP A 44 26.78 -7.76 -18.67
N GLY A 45 27.64 -8.51 -19.37
CA GLY A 45 28.40 -8.01 -20.52
C GLY A 45 27.51 -7.48 -21.66
N ASN A 46 26.30 -8.01 -21.83
CA ASN A 46 25.34 -7.59 -22.86
C ASN A 46 24.60 -6.29 -22.51
N TRP A 47 24.54 -5.93 -21.22
CA TRP A 47 23.88 -4.71 -20.76
C TRP A 47 24.83 -3.50 -20.85
N PRO A 48 24.33 -2.29 -21.15
CA PRO A 48 25.08 -1.06 -20.96
C PRO A 48 25.25 -0.74 -19.47
N ASP A 49 26.16 0.18 -19.14
CA ASP A 49 26.34 0.63 -17.76
C ASP A 49 25.06 1.24 -17.20
N MET A 50 24.65 0.81 -16.00
CA MET A 50 23.29 1.00 -15.49
C MET A 50 23.27 1.13 -13.97
N LYS A 51 22.25 1.81 -13.44
CA LYS A 51 21.96 1.84 -11.99
C LYS A 51 21.10 0.67 -11.51
N TRP A 52 21.07 -0.41 -12.29
CA TRP A 52 20.27 -1.61 -12.05
C TRP A 52 20.96 -2.80 -12.69
N VAL A 53 21.02 -3.92 -11.99
CA VAL A 53 21.82 -5.08 -12.40
C VAL A 53 21.13 -5.99 -13.42
N GLY A 54 19.80 -5.91 -13.52
CA GLY A 54 19.01 -6.68 -14.49
C GLY A 54 17.79 -7.35 -13.86
N PRO A 55 16.90 -7.93 -14.69
CA PRO A 55 15.62 -8.49 -14.27
C PRO A 55 15.74 -9.72 -13.36
N GLU A 56 16.84 -10.46 -13.45
CA GLU A 56 17.09 -11.67 -12.69
C GLU A 56 17.50 -11.39 -11.24
N TYR A 57 17.72 -10.13 -10.87
CA TYR A 57 18.40 -9.79 -9.63
C TYR A 57 17.59 -8.87 -8.70
N TRP A 58 17.80 -9.07 -7.39
CA TRP A 58 17.35 -8.16 -6.35
C TRP A 58 18.52 -7.68 -5.50
N GLY A 59 18.80 -6.38 -5.55
CA GLY A 59 19.86 -5.74 -4.78
C GLY A 59 19.37 -5.25 -3.43
N ASN A 60 20.05 -5.65 -2.36
CA ASN A 60 19.93 -5.09 -1.03
C ASN A 60 21.16 -4.21 -0.77
N ARG A 61 21.08 -2.88 -0.96
CA ARG A 61 19.94 -2.11 -1.48
C ARG A 61 20.02 -1.88 -2.99
N LEU A 62 18.90 -1.55 -3.63
CA LEU A 62 18.81 -1.25 -5.06
C LEU A 62 19.88 -0.24 -5.53
N GLN A 63 20.02 0.87 -4.81
CA GLN A 63 20.94 1.96 -5.15
C GLN A 63 22.43 1.61 -5.01
N ASP A 64 22.72 0.51 -4.30
CA ASP A 64 24.08 0.10 -3.98
C ASP A 64 24.68 -0.83 -5.05
N TRP A 65 23.88 -1.32 -6.00
CA TRP A 65 24.28 -2.27 -7.03
C TRP A 65 24.09 -1.69 -8.44
N ILE A 66 25.19 -1.62 -9.19
CA ILE A 66 25.22 -1.06 -10.55
C ILE A 66 25.87 -2.02 -11.54
N LEU A 67 25.66 -1.78 -12.84
CA LEU A 67 26.46 -2.37 -13.90
C LEU A 67 27.49 -1.36 -14.37
N GLU A 68 28.74 -1.81 -14.43
CA GLU A 68 29.87 -1.02 -14.93
C GLU A 68 30.86 -1.95 -15.65
N ASP A 69 31.18 -1.64 -16.91
CA ASP A 69 32.09 -2.42 -17.76
C ASP A 69 31.70 -3.91 -17.85
N GLY A 70 30.41 -4.20 -17.90
CA GLY A 70 29.89 -5.57 -17.96
C GLY A 70 30.04 -6.38 -16.68
N ARG A 71 30.24 -5.72 -15.53
CA ARG A 71 30.38 -6.32 -14.19
C ARG A 71 29.30 -5.78 -13.26
N ALA A 72 28.85 -6.59 -12.31
CA ALA A 72 28.03 -6.10 -11.21
C ALA A 72 28.93 -5.51 -10.12
N VAL A 73 28.73 -4.23 -9.80
CA VAL A 73 29.54 -3.48 -8.84
C VAL A 73 28.70 -3.12 -7.64
N CYS A 74 29.18 -3.47 -6.44
CA CYS A 74 28.68 -2.90 -5.20
C CYS A 74 29.37 -1.54 -5.01
N ASN A 75 28.64 -0.45 -5.29
CA ASN A 75 29.17 0.91 -5.37
C ASN A 75 29.39 1.59 -3.99
N ILE A 76 29.28 0.81 -2.92
CA ILE A 76 29.45 1.22 -1.52
C ILE A 76 30.25 0.18 -0.75
N SER A 77 31.00 0.61 0.27
CA SER A 77 31.64 -0.26 1.25
C SER A 77 30.82 -0.22 2.54
N ASP A 78 29.96 -1.22 2.75
CA ASP A 78 29.04 -1.27 3.90
C ASP A 78 28.68 -2.73 4.26
N THR A 79 27.96 -2.92 5.36
CA THR A 79 27.57 -4.23 5.89
C THR A 79 26.49 -4.87 5.04
N ASN A 80 26.64 -6.18 4.79
CA ASN A 80 25.58 -7.07 4.29
C ASN A 80 24.85 -6.53 3.04
N ARG A 81 25.60 -6.11 2.03
CA ARG A 81 25.05 -5.83 0.70
C ARG A 81 24.96 -7.13 -0.08
N THR A 82 23.74 -7.52 -0.45
CA THR A 82 23.50 -8.76 -1.20
C THR A 82 22.86 -8.48 -2.56
N LEU A 83 23.17 -9.31 -3.55
CA LEU A 83 22.52 -9.32 -4.84
C LEU A 83 21.96 -10.72 -5.09
N HIS A 84 20.67 -10.90 -4.85
CA HIS A 84 20.00 -12.20 -4.95
C HIS A 84 19.62 -12.51 -6.39
N LEU A 85 19.74 -13.79 -6.77
CA LEU A 85 19.23 -14.34 -8.03
C LEU A 85 17.79 -14.84 -7.82
N LEU A 86 16.86 -14.32 -8.62
CA LEU A 86 15.43 -14.50 -8.42
C LEU A 86 14.84 -15.74 -9.10
N ASN A 87 15.40 -16.16 -10.21
CA ASN A 87 14.86 -17.27 -11.00
C ASN A 87 15.56 -18.62 -10.73
N VAL A 88 16.47 -18.70 -9.76
CA VAL A 88 17.14 -19.95 -9.37
C VAL A 88 17.14 -20.12 -7.86
N GLN A 89 16.52 -21.21 -7.38
CA GLN A 89 16.50 -21.60 -5.97
C GLN A 89 16.90 -23.05 -5.80
N LYS A 90 17.63 -23.34 -4.73
CA LYS A 90 17.89 -24.70 -4.30
C LYS A 90 16.75 -25.19 -3.40
N SER A 91 15.92 -26.10 -3.88
CA SER A 91 14.94 -26.83 -3.08
C SER A 91 15.61 -27.68 -1.98
N ASN A 92 14.81 -28.22 -1.05
CA ASN A 92 15.28 -29.12 0.02
C ASN A 92 15.71 -30.52 -0.48
N ASP A 93 15.73 -30.77 -1.80
CA ASP A 93 16.24 -32.02 -2.36
C ASP A 93 17.76 -32.16 -2.22
N ARG A 94 18.33 -33.32 -2.56
CA ARG A 94 19.78 -33.58 -2.46
C ARG A 94 20.52 -33.39 -3.77
N ASN A 95 20.07 -32.47 -4.62
CA ASN A 95 20.71 -32.24 -5.91
C ASN A 95 22.09 -31.58 -5.76
N ALA A 96 23.09 -32.13 -6.44
CA ALA A 96 24.41 -31.52 -6.56
C ALA A 96 24.33 -30.23 -7.37
N PHE A 97 25.19 -29.27 -7.07
CA PHE A 97 25.35 -28.06 -7.87
C PHE A 97 26.78 -27.54 -7.82
N LYS A 98 27.13 -26.76 -8.83
CA LYS A 98 28.35 -25.97 -8.88
C LYS A 98 27.99 -24.51 -8.96
N ALA A 99 28.70 -23.68 -8.21
CA ALA A 99 28.57 -22.23 -8.26
C ALA A 99 29.96 -21.61 -8.42
N ALA A 100 30.09 -20.57 -9.22
CA ALA A 100 31.36 -19.87 -9.39
C ALA A 100 31.16 -18.38 -9.66
N VAL A 101 32.09 -17.56 -9.19
CA VAL A 101 32.10 -16.12 -9.47
C VAL A 101 33.52 -15.58 -9.46
N THR A 102 33.79 -14.59 -10.32
CA THR A 102 35.03 -13.82 -10.32
C THR A 102 34.84 -12.58 -9.45
N ILE A 103 35.81 -12.30 -8.57
CA ILE A 103 35.76 -11.24 -7.55
C ILE A 103 36.93 -10.30 -7.76
N SER A 104 36.67 -8.99 -7.79
CA SER A 104 37.69 -7.93 -7.86
C SER A 104 37.42 -6.89 -6.78
N ILE A 105 38.27 -6.80 -5.75
CA ILE A 105 38.15 -5.79 -4.70
C ILE A 105 38.59 -4.44 -5.27
N LEU A 106 37.73 -3.43 -5.15
CA LEU A 106 37.93 -2.12 -5.78
C LEU A 106 38.47 -1.08 -4.79
N ASN A 107 38.05 -1.15 -3.54
CA ASN A 107 38.49 -0.21 -2.51
C ASN A 107 39.81 -0.66 -1.88
N LYS A 108 40.91 -0.01 -2.24
CA LYS A 108 42.27 -0.29 -1.72
C LYS A 108 42.40 -0.07 -0.20
N GLU A 109 41.53 0.73 0.41
CA GLU A 109 41.55 0.93 1.87
C GLU A 109 41.06 -0.30 2.62
N LEU A 110 40.42 -1.24 1.93
CA LEU A 110 40.01 -2.51 2.50
C LEU A 110 41.15 -3.53 2.56
N ASN A 111 42.34 -3.25 2.00
CA ASN A 111 43.44 -4.23 1.94
C ASN A 111 43.85 -4.80 3.31
N ASN A 112 43.60 -4.05 4.40
CA ASN A 112 43.87 -4.50 5.78
C ASN A 112 42.58 -4.65 6.60
N ALA A 113 41.41 -4.72 5.96
CA ALA A 113 40.15 -4.79 6.64
C ALA A 113 39.92 -6.20 7.20
N ASP A 114 39.92 -6.29 8.52
CA ASP A 114 39.38 -7.41 9.28
C ASP A 114 37.86 -7.50 9.10
N GLU A 115 37.31 -8.72 9.14
CA GLU A 115 35.87 -8.98 9.07
C GLU A 115 35.15 -8.40 7.82
N ALA A 116 35.87 -8.23 6.71
CA ALA A 116 35.27 -7.99 5.40
C ALA A 116 35.12 -9.33 4.65
N LEU A 117 34.05 -9.48 3.86
CA LEU A 117 33.77 -10.71 3.12
C LEU A 117 33.18 -10.41 1.75
N PHE A 118 33.81 -10.96 0.71
CA PHE A 118 33.36 -10.89 -0.66
C PHE A 118 33.19 -12.29 -1.25
N GLY A 119 31.99 -12.60 -1.76
CA GLY A 119 31.71 -13.93 -2.28
C GLY A 119 30.23 -14.18 -2.56
N MET A 120 29.77 -15.37 -2.16
CA MET A 120 28.41 -15.85 -2.38
C MET A 120 27.72 -16.18 -1.06
N ARG A 121 26.42 -15.91 -0.96
CA ARG A 121 25.53 -16.48 0.05
C ARG A 121 24.74 -17.62 -0.59
N LEU A 122 24.83 -18.80 0.00
CA LEU A 122 24.15 -20.01 -0.44
C LEU A 122 22.98 -20.33 0.49
N GLY A 123 21.91 -20.91 -0.07
CA GLY A 123 20.78 -21.38 0.72
C GLY A 123 20.09 -20.29 1.54
N ALA A 124 19.98 -19.06 0.99
CA ALA A 124 19.35 -17.96 1.71
C ALA A 124 17.87 -18.23 1.93
N LYS A 125 17.42 -18.15 3.19
CA LYS A 125 16.02 -18.28 3.61
C LYS A 125 15.58 -17.04 4.37
N GLY A 126 14.41 -16.53 4.05
CA GLY A 126 13.78 -15.44 4.79
C GLY A 126 12.83 -15.96 5.88
N PRO A 127 12.13 -15.05 6.59
CA PRO A 127 11.16 -15.41 7.63
C PRO A 127 9.99 -16.29 7.15
N PHE A 128 9.64 -16.18 5.86
CA PHE A 128 8.63 -17.00 5.19
C PHE A 128 9.25 -17.86 4.09
N GLU A 129 8.64 -19.03 3.85
CA GLU A 129 8.98 -19.94 2.76
C GLU A 129 8.54 -19.38 1.40
N ASP A 130 9.22 -18.34 0.94
CA ASP A 130 9.01 -17.70 -0.35
C ASP A 130 10.34 -17.08 -0.82
N TYR A 131 10.64 -17.21 -2.12
CA TYR A 131 11.88 -16.70 -2.69
C TYR A 131 12.04 -15.17 -2.52
N ARG A 132 10.95 -14.42 -2.45
CA ARG A 132 10.96 -12.96 -2.22
C ARG A 132 11.37 -12.64 -0.79
N SER A 133 10.79 -13.35 0.18
CA SER A 133 11.17 -13.26 1.59
C SER A 133 12.66 -13.54 1.76
N ALA A 134 13.18 -14.57 1.07
CA ALA A 134 14.61 -14.84 1.01
C ALA A 134 15.43 -13.78 0.26
N ALA A 135 14.88 -13.14 -0.78
CA ALA A 135 15.57 -12.10 -1.53
C ALA A 135 15.76 -10.81 -0.70
N VAL A 136 14.83 -10.46 0.20
CA VAL A 136 14.91 -9.22 0.99
C VAL A 136 15.56 -9.45 2.36
N PHE A 137 15.16 -10.53 3.06
CA PHE A 137 15.56 -10.78 4.45
C PHE A 137 16.41 -12.05 4.62
N GLY A 138 16.88 -12.62 3.51
CA GLY A 138 17.54 -13.92 3.49
C GLY A 138 18.84 -13.98 4.29
N LYS A 139 18.91 -14.97 5.18
CA LYS A 139 20.15 -15.42 5.81
C LYS A 139 20.50 -16.80 5.28
N GLY A 140 21.78 -17.07 5.08
CA GLY A 140 22.27 -18.32 4.50
C GLY A 140 23.76 -18.52 4.81
N LEU A 141 24.35 -19.55 4.20
CA LEU A 141 25.77 -19.84 4.34
C LEU A 141 26.59 -18.89 3.48
N ASP A 142 27.34 -18.00 4.13
CA ASP A 142 28.26 -17.09 3.45
C ASP A 142 29.58 -17.80 3.14
N VAL A 143 30.00 -17.75 1.88
CA VAL A 143 31.25 -18.35 1.39
C VAL A 143 32.00 -17.33 0.55
N GLY A 144 33.23 -16.99 0.94
CA GLY A 144 33.99 -15.96 0.23
C GLY A 144 35.39 -15.75 0.78
N ILE A 145 36.03 -14.68 0.30
CA ILE A 145 37.38 -14.29 0.70
C ILE A 145 37.36 -12.92 1.38
N ASP A 146 38.16 -12.76 2.43
CA ASP A 146 38.44 -11.46 3.03
C ASP A 146 39.61 -10.75 2.31
N PRO A 147 39.85 -9.45 2.54
CA PRO A 147 40.97 -8.73 1.95
C PRO A 147 42.38 -9.18 2.38
N LEU A 148 42.47 -9.98 3.46
CA LEU A 148 43.73 -10.55 3.93
C LEU A 148 44.06 -11.88 3.23
N GLY A 149 43.15 -12.39 2.41
CA GLY A 149 43.31 -13.64 1.67
C GLY A 149 42.70 -14.84 2.36
N ASN A 150 42.07 -14.71 3.52
CA ASN A 150 41.47 -15.83 4.25
C ASN A 150 40.15 -16.26 3.59
N LEU A 151 39.90 -17.57 3.55
CA LEU A 151 38.62 -18.11 3.12
C LEU A 151 37.66 -18.16 4.31
N ILE A 152 36.46 -17.62 4.13
CA ILE A 152 35.38 -17.69 5.11
C ILE A 152 34.30 -18.63 4.61
N ILE A 153 33.87 -19.56 5.47
CA ILE A 153 32.72 -20.46 5.24
C ILE A 153 31.85 -20.45 6.50
N GLY A 154 30.74 -19.72 6.45
CA GLY A 154 29.93 -19.44 7.63
C GLY A 154 30.75 -18.73 8.70
N GLU A 155 30.81 -19.30 9.90
CA GLU A 155 31.58 -18.77 11.02
C GLU A 155 33.06 -19.18 10.98
N LYS A 156 33.46 -20.07 10.06
CA LYS A 156 34.83 -20.59 9.99
C LYS A 156 35.70 -19.66 9.14
N VAL A 157 36.77 -19.16 9.74
CA VAL A 157 37.86 -18.46 9.06
C VAL A 157 39.00 -19.44 8.84
N ILE A 158 39.44 -19.57 7.59
CA ILE A 158 40.51 -20.48 7.19
C ILE A 158 41.64 -19.64 6.59
N GLU A 159 42.75 -19.55 7.32
CA GLU A 159 43.95 -18.86 6.86
C GLU A 159 44.51 -19.53 5.62
N THR A 160 44.72 -18.76 4.56
CA THR A 160 45.26 -19.28 3.31
C THR A 160 46.75 -18.97 3.15
N SER A 161 47.40 -19.63 2.19
CA SER A 161 48.76 -19.27 1.77
C SER A 161 48.84 -18.00 0.90
N ILE A 162 47.73 -17.29 0.71
CA ILE A 162 47.65 -16.07 -0.11
C ILE A 162 48.13 -14.89 0.73
N LYS A 163 49.38 -14.44 0.48
CA LYS A 163 49.95 -13.27 1.19
C LYS A 163 49.48 -11.92 0.64
N GLU A 164 49.18 -11.87 -0.65
CA GLU A 164 48.67 -10.69 -1.34
C GLU A 164 47.63 -11.16 -2.37
N LEU A 165 46.43 -10.60 -2.29
CA LEU A 165 45.35 -10.92 -3.22
C LEU A 165 45.67 -10.38 -4.62
N PRO A 166 45.59 -11.22 -5.67
CA PRO A 166 45.61 -10.74 -7.04
C PRO A 166 44.47 -9.74 -7.30
N LYS A 167 44.62 -8.93 -8.36
CA LYS A 167 43.58 -7.96 -8.78
C LYS A 167 42.19 -8.58 -8.93
N SER A 168 42.13 -9.83 -9.38
CA SER A 168 40.90 -10.61 -9.39
C SER A 168 41.16 -12.09 -9.11
N VAL A 169 40.19 -12.73 -8.45
CA VAL A 169 40.23 -14.15 -8.09
C VAL A 169 38.92 -14.81 -8.50
N ARG A 170 38.97 -16.09 -8.85
CA ARG A 170 37.79 -16.91 -9.13
C ARG A 170 37.51 -17.83 -7.95
N LEU A 171 36.33 -17.66 -7.35
CA LEU A 171 35.79 -18.54 -6.31
C LEU A 171 34.92 -19.60 -6.98
N GLU A 172 35.20 -20.87 -6.72
CA GLU A 172 34.42 -22.02 -7.21
C GLU A 172 33.97 -22.90 -6.04
N ILE A 173 32.70 -23.31 -6.07
CA ILE A 173 32.05 -24.15 -5.07
C ILE A 173 31.42 -25.34 -5.79
N ASP A 174 31.78 -26.56 -5.42
CA ASP A 174 31.16 -27.80 -5.88
C ASP A 174 30.52 -28.51 -4.68
N ALA A 175 29.19 -28.49 -4.62
CA ALA A 175 28.40 -29.05 -3.53
C ALA A 175 27.90 -30.44 -3.92
N ARG A 176 28.47 -31.47 -3.27
CA ARG A 176 28.18 -32.88 -3.55
C ARG A 176 27.39 -33.50 -2.40
N PRO A 177 26.22 -34.11 -2.64
CA PRO A 177 25.46 -34.75 -1.58
C PRO A 177 26.19 -35.98 -1.04
N ILE A 178 26.37 -36.07 0.28
CA ILE A 178 26.91 -37.24 0.99
C ILE A 178 26.04 -37.52 2.21
N GLN A 179 25.32 -38.65 2.20
CA GLN A 179 24.35 -38.99 3.25
C GLN A 179 23.35 -37.84 3.48
N SER A 180 23.20 -37.35 4.72
CA SER A 180 22.33 -36.23 5.10
C SER A 180 22.92 -34.85 4.84
N ASN A 181 24.21 -34.78 4.47
CA ASN A 181 24.96 -33.54 4.34
C ASN A 181 25.38 -33.33 2.88
N TYR A 182 26.02 -32.19 2.65
CA TYR A 182 26.81 -31.93 1.47
C TYR A 182 28.27 -31.84 1.84
N GLN A 183 29.12 -32.39 0.98
CA GLN A 183 30.52 -32.04 0.94
C GLN A 183 30.67 -30.84 0.01
N LEU A 184 30.97 -29.67 0.57
CA LEU A 184 31.35 -28.49 -0.18
C LEU A 184 32.84 -28.55 -0.47
N VAL A 185 33.15 -28.51 -1.76
CA VAL A 185 34.49 -28.37 -2.27
C VAL A 185 34.68 -26.92 -2.70
N VAL A 186 35.51 -26.16 -1.99
CA VAL A 186 35.76 -24.74 -2.28
C VAL A 186 37.17 -24.56 -2.85
N THR A 187 37.29 -23.80 -3.94
CA THR A 187 38.56 -23.53 -4.63
C THR A 187 38.70 -22.05 -4.98
N ILE A 188 39.92 -21.52 -4.83
CA ILE A 188 40.28 -20.15 -5.23
C ILE A 188 41.37 -20.20 -6.28
N LYS A 189 41.13 -19.57 -7.44
CA LYS A 189 42.08 -19.50 -8.56
C LYS A 189 42.44 -18.07 -8.90
N ASN A 190 43.68 -17.87 -9.33
CA ASN A 190 44.09 -16.61 -9.95
C ASN A 190 43.54 -16.56 -11.38
N THR A 191 42.83 -15.49 -11.72
CA THR A 191 42.19 -15.32 -13.03
C THR A 191 43.20 -15.13 -14.17
N LEU A 192 44.40 -14.61 -13.89
CA LEU A 192 45.41 -14.31 -14.92
C LEU A 192 46.06 -15.56 -15.50
N ASN A 193 46.26 -16.60 -14.68
CA ASN A 193 47.00 -17.80 -15.09
C ASN A 193 46.28 -19.12 -14.75
N GLY A 194 45.07 -19.05 -14.17
CA GLY A 194 44.29 -20.21 -13.75
C GLY A 194 44.90 -21.01 -12.59
N LYS A 195 46.02 -20.55 -12.02
CA LYS A 195 46.74 -21.27 -10.96
C LYS A 195 45.90 -21.29 -9.68
N LEU A 196 45.83 -22.46 -9.08
CA LEU A 196 45.25 -22.66 -7.75
C LEU A 196 46.02 -21.79 -6.74
N LEU A 197 45.32 -20.87 -6.06
CA LEU A 197 45.92 -20.02 -5.04
C LEU A 197 45.91 -20.68 -3.67
N TYR A 198 44.94 -21.57 -3.43
CA TYR A 198 44.79 -22.30 -2.18
C TYR A 198 44.22 -23.71 -2.43
N PRO A 199 44.72 -24.76 -1.74
CA PRO A 199 44.23 -26.14 -1.88
C PRO A 199 42.73 -26.30 -1.63
N LEU A 200 42.20 -27.39 -2.19
CA LEU A 200 40.83 -27.87 -2.05
C LEU A 200 40.45 -28.03 -0.56
N ILE A 201 39.40 -27.33 -0.10
CA ILE A 201 38.79 -27.61 1.20
C ILE A 201 37.52 -28.42 0.97
N GLU A 202 37.43 -29.54 1.69
CA GLU A 202 36.22 -30.33 1.79
C GLU A 202 35.59 -30.10 3.16
N ILE A 203 34.41 -29.50 3.20
CA ILE A 203 33.67 -29.25 4.43
C ILE A 203 32.29 -29.89 4.35
N SER A 204 31.90 -30.58 5.41
CA SER A 204 30.55 -31.12 5.55
C SER A 204 29.61 -30.02 6.02
N ILE A 205 28.55 -29.77 5.25
CA ILE A 205 27.49 -28.79 5.54
C ILE A 205 26.14 -29.52 5.56
N PRO A 206 25.27 -29.27 6.56
CA PRO A 206 23.91 -29.81 6.56
C PRO A 206 23.12 -29.41 5.31
N ALA A 207 22.32 -30.33 4.75
CA ALA A 207 21.61 -30.08 3.49
C ALA A 207 20.64 -28.90 3.58
N GLU A 208 20.03 -28.70 4.74
CA GLU A 208 19.10 -27.61 5.02
C GLU A 208 19.75 -26.22 4.96
N GLU A 209 21.07 -26.09 5.16
CA GLU A 209 21.79 -24.81 5.08
C GLU A 209 22.01 -24.37 3.62
N LEU A 210 21.90 -25.28 2.66
CA LEU A 210 22.10 -24.99 1.24
C LEU A 210 20.80 -24.83 0.46
N SER A 211 19.64 -25.09 1.07
CA SER A 211 18.36 -24.85 0.43
C SER A 211 17.96 -23.38 0.53
N GLY A 212 17.49 -22.78 -0.56
CA GLY A 212 17.08 -21.37 -0.62
C GLY A 212 17.67 -20.64 -1.82
N ASN A 213 17.72 -19.32 -1.74
CA ASN A 213 18.22 -18.47 -2.82
C ASN A 213 19.76 -18.47 -2.86
N PHE A 214 20.30 -18.20 -4.04
CA PHE A 214 21.70 -17.83 -4.23
C PHE A 214 21.82 -16.30 -4.29
N ALA A 215 22.87 -15.76 -3.70
CA ALA A 215 23.19 -14.34 -3.79
C ALA A 215 24.69 -14.09 -3.85
N LEU A 216 25.08 -12.94 -4.38
CA LEU A 216 26.40 -12.37 -4.17
C LEU A 216 26.41 -11.55 -2.89
N LEU A 217 27.56 -11.47 -2.24
CA LEU A 217 27.73 -10.79 -0.96
C LEU A 217 28.93 -9.84 -1.00
N SER A 218 28.68 -8.59 -0.61
CA SER A 218 29.67 -7.60 -0.20
C SER A 218 29.39 -7.23 1.25
N HIS A 219 30.27 -7.64 2.15
CA HIS A 219 30.21 -7.28 3.56
C HIS A 219 31.49 -6.54 3.96
N VAL A 220 31.33 -5.35 4.51
CA VAL A 220 32.41 -4.60 5.16
C VAL A 220 31.93 -4.20 6.54
N ASN A 221 32.74 -4.48 7.57
CA ASN A 221 32.38 -4.15 8.94
C ASN A 221 32.25 -2.63 9.16
N ASN A 222 31.75 -2.22 10.33
CA ASN A 222 31.51 -0.81 10.65
C ASN A 222 32.76 0.09 10.58
N LYS A 223 33.96 -0.47 10.82
CA LYS A 223 35.22 0.29 10.89
C LYS A 223 35.66 0.84 9.53
N TYR A 224 35.38 0.11 8.44
CA TYR A 224 35.82 0.50 7.09
C TYR A 224 34.66 0.94 6.18
N LYS A 225 33.52 1.36 6.77
CA LYS A 225 32.38 1.84 5.98
C LYS A 225 32.73 3.08 5.19
N SER A 226 32.29 3.12 3.93
CA SER A 226 32.43 4.26 3.05
C SER A 226 31.26 4.35 2.08
N THR A 227 30.51 5.45 2.15
CA THR A 227 29.34 5.74 1.30
C THR A 227 29.70 6.17 -0.13
N ASN A 228 30.98 6.48 -0.37
CA ASN A 228 31.49 7.06 -1.62
C ASN A 228 32.53 6.19 -2.33
N LYS A 229 32.78 4.97 -1.85
CA LYS A 229 33.78 4.05 -2.43
C LYS A 229 33.19 2.68 -2.69
N SER A 230 33.22 2.25 -3.95
CA SER A 230 32.83 0.91 -4.38
C SER A 230 33.68 -0.16 -3.70
N SER A 231 33.05 -1.18 -3.13
CA SER A 231 33.76 -2.24 -2.42
C SER A 231 34.34 -3.28 -3.37
N VAL A 232 33.50 -3.84 -4.26
CA VAL A 232 33.81 -5.03 -5.05
C VAL A 232 33.07 -5.02 -6.39
N ALA A 233 33.70 -5.59 -7.42
CA ALA A 233 33.07 -5.97 -8.67
C ALA A 233 33.03 -7.50 -8.80
N PHE A 234 31.91 -8.00 -9.32
CA PHE A 234 31.71 -9.41 -9.67
C PHE A 234 31.57 -9.57 -11.19
N SER A 235 32.11 -10.68 -11.71
CA SER A 235 31.89 -11.11 -13.10
C SER A 235 31.74 -12.64 -13.18
N ASP A 236 31.29 -13.13 -14.33
CA ASP A 236 31.26 -14.57 -14.66
C ASP A 236 30.54 -15.42 -13.60
N TRP A 237 29.43 -14.91 -13.07
CA TRP A 237 28.63 -15.64 -12.09
C TRP A 237 27.91 -16.80 -12.78
N HIS A 238 28.17 -18.01 -12.30
CA HIS A 238 27.70 -19.25 -12.88
C HIS A 238 27.05 -20.13 -11.81
N ILE A 239 25.93 -20.78 -12.15
CA ILE A 239 25.32 -21.84 -11.35
C ILE A 239 24.93 -22.99 -12.28
N GLY A 240 25.52 -24.16 -12.07
CA GLY A 240 25.27 -25.37 -12.84
C GLY A 240 24.67 -26.48 -11.99
N SER A 241 23.62 -27.14 -12.47
CA SER A 241 23.08 -28.35 -11.85
C SER A 241 22.31 -29.19 -12.88
N ASN A 242 22.25 -30.51 -12.69
CA ASN A 242 21.44 -31.36 -13.57
C ASN A 242 19.94 -31.35 -13.21
N ASN A 243 19.60 -30.93 -11.99
CA ASN A 243 18.27 -31.16 -11.41
C ASN A 243 17.65 -29.93 -10.71
N ILE A 244 18.38 -28.82 -10.57
CA ILE A 244 17.79 -27.53 -10.16
C ILE A 244 17.09 -26.93 -11.38
N GLU A 245 15.90 -26.36 -11.18
CA GLU A 245 15.12 -25.71 -12.24
C GLU A 245 15.30 -24.19 -12.19
N GLN A 246 15.27 -23.56 -13.36
CA GLN A 246 15.14 -22.11 -13.51
C GLN A 246 13.65 -21.74 -13.63
N ILE A 247 13.21 -20.75 -12.87
CA ILE A 247 11.80 -20.33 -12.75
C ILE A 247 11.65 -18.90 -13.28
N GLU A 248 11.43 -18.76 -14.59
CA GLU A 248 11.36 -17.45 -15.25
C GLU A 248 10.22 -16.55 -14.74
N ASN A 249 9.17 -17.14 -14.16
CA ASN A 249 8.06 -16.37 -13.60
C ASN A 249 8.42 -15.65 -12.28
N ASN A 250 9.60 -15.89 -11.71
CA ASN A 250 10.06 -15.21 -10.50
C ASN A 250 10.65 -13.82 -10.77
N LEU A 251 10.84 -13.43 -12.03
CA LEU A 251 11.31 -12.10 -12.38
C LEU A 251 10.29 -11.04 -11.95
N PHE A 252 10.78 -9.91 -11.44
CA PHE A 252 9.92 -8.82 -10.95
C PHE A 252 9.85 -7.64 -11.91
N GLY A 253 10.99 -7.18 -12.43
CA GLY A 253 11.12 -6.10 -13.41
C GLY A 253 11.50 -6.61 -14.80
N PRO A 254 11.76 -5.73 -15.78
CA PRO A 254 11.86 -4.27 -15.68
C PRO A 254 10.53 -3.51 -15.65
N ILE A 255 9.39 -4.17 -15.90
CA ILE A 255 8.05 -3.61 -15.67
C ILE A 255 7.51 -4.23 -14.38
N CYS A 256 7.51 -3.47 -13.29
CA CYS A 256 7.24 -3.99 -11.95
C CYS A 256 5.73 -4.26 -11.74
N PHE A 257 4.90 -3.25 -12.05
CA PHE A 257 3.45 -3.29 -11.94
C PHE A 257 2.80 -2.10 -12.64
N ALA A 258 1.47 -2.13 -12.78
CA ALA A 258 0.68 -1.00 -13.24
C ALA A 258 -0.60 -0.83 -12.41
N GLN A 259 -1.05 0.41 -12.29
CA GLN A 259 -2.22 0.83 -11.52
C GLN A 259 -3.08 1.78 -12.36
N TYR A 260 -4.40 1.68 -12.29
CA TYR A 260 -5.28 2.48 -13.14
C TYR A 260 -6.57 2.93 -12.44
N THR A 261 -7.15 4.01 -12.95
CA THR A 261 -8.54 4.38 -12.67
C THR A 261 -9.31 4.57 -13.98
N LEU A 262 -10.63 4.33 -13.90
CA LEU A 262 -11.60 4.76 -14.89
C LEU A 262 -12.44 5.88 -14.27
N HIS A 263 -12.54 6.99 -14.99
CA HIS A 263 -13.31 8.16 -14.55
C HIS A 263 -13.91 8.87 -15.75
N GLN A 264 -15.24 8.91 -15.86
CA GLN A 264 -15.95 9.66 -16.91
C GLN A 264 -15.39 9.43 -18.33
N HIS A 265 -15.32 8.16 -18.77
CA HIS A 265 -14.75 7.76 -20.06
C HIS A 265 -13.27 8.15 -20.25
N LYS A 266 -12.52 8.30 -19.15
CA LYS A 266 -11.07 8.49 -19.19
C LYS A 266 -10.40 7.34 -18.44
N LEU A 267 -9.43 6.71 -19.10
CA LEU A 267 -8.52 5.75 -18.48
C LEU A 267 -7.19 6.45 -18.19
N LYS A 268 -6.76 6.43 -16.93
CA LYS A 268 -5.38 6.78 -16.57
C LYS A 268 -4.71 5.55 -16.00
N ILE A 269 -3.55 5.17 -16.55
CA ILE A 269 -2.75 4.03 -16.12
C ILE A 269 -1.30 4.44 -15.91
N THR A 270 -0.76 4.14 -14.74
CA THR A 270 0.65 4.37 -14.39
C THR A 270 1.37 3.04 -14.31
N ALA A 271 2.45 2.90 -15.08
CA ALA A 271 3.35 1.76 -15.01
C ALA A 271 4.61 2.12 -14.22
N GLN A 272 4.97 1.30 -13.24
CA GLN A 272 6.21 1.39 -12.49
C GLN A 272 7.28 0.51 -13.14
N LEU A 273 8.48 1.07 -13.37
CA LEU A 273 9.61 0.38 -13.99
C LEU A 273 10.85 0.37 -13.09
N SER A 274 11.78 -0.52 -13.42
CA SER A 274 13.15 -0.52 -12.89
C SER A 274 13.98 0.65 -13.45
N PRO A 275 15.15 0.98 -12.84
CA PRO A 275 16.06 2.04 -13.32
C PRO A 275 16.71 1.74 -14.67
N ILE A 276 15.95 1.95 -15.75
CA ILE A 276 16.34 1.71 -17.14
C ILE A 276 16.46 3.01 -17.96
N GLU A 277 16.23 4.17 -17.34
CA GLU A 277 16.14 5.47 -18.03
C GLU A 277 17.43 5.84 -18.78
N LYS A 278 18.58 5.29 -18.38
CA LYS A 278 19.87 5.52 -19.02
C LYS A 278 20.08 4.73 -20.31
N ILE A 279 19.24 3.73 -20.61
CA ILE A 279 19.36 2.94 -21.84
C ILE A 279 18.89 3.78 -23.01
N LYS A 280 19.80 4.19 -23.90
CA LYS A 280 19.41 4.99 -25.07
C LYS A 280 18.47 4.19 -25.97
N GLY A 281 17.37 4.82 -26.38
CA GLY A 281 16.40 4.23 -27.32
C GLY A 281 15.42 3.23 -26.70
N HIS A 282 15.39 3.07 -25.37
CA HIS A 282 14.33 2.28 -24.74
C HIS A 282 12.95 2.91 -24.98
N LYS A 283 11.93 2.07 -25.06
CA LYS A 283 10.56 2.49 -25.41
C LYS A 283 9.53 1.75 -24.58
N VAL A 284 8.62 2.49 -23.96
CA VAL A 284 7.46 1.97 -23.22
C VAL A 284 6.20 2.26 -24.02
N ALA A 285 5.35 1.28 -24.22
CA ALA A 285 4.07 1.44 -24.90
C ALA A 285 2.93 0.85 -24.07
N PHE A 286 1.79 1.55 -24.06
CA PHE A 286 0.53 1.00 -23.59
C PHE A 286 -0.23 0.43 -24.80
N GLN A 287 -0.55 -0.86 -24.71
CA GLN A 287 -1.24 -1.59 -25.76
C GLN A 287 -2.48 -2.28 -25.22
N ILE A 288 -3.51 -2.36 -26.05
CA ILE A 288 -4.75 -3.07 -25.75
C ILE A 288 -5.00 -4.14 -26.81
N GLN A 289 -5.75 -5.19 -26.45
CA GLN A 289 -6.17 -6.18 -27.42
C GLN A 289 -7.48 -5.74 -28.09
N ASP A 290 -7.47 -5.65 -29.42
CA ASP A 290 -8.60 -5.28 -30.27
C ASP A 290 -8.72 -6.31 -31.40
N ASN A 291 -9.86 -7.01 -31.46
CA ASN A 291 -10.13 -8.10 -32.41
C ASN A 291 -9.00 -9.14 -32.52
N GLY A 292 -8.41 -9.53 -31.39
CA GLY A 292 -7.32 -10.51 -31.32
C GLY A 292 -5.92 -9.95 -31.62
N SER A 293 -5.81 -8.68 -32.01
CA SER A 293 -4.53 -8.00 -32.32
C SER A 293 -4.15 -6.97 -31.25
N TRP A 294 -2.85 -6.77 -31.01
CA TRP A 294 -2.38 -5.74 -30.08
C TRP A 294 -2.28 -4.38 -30.76
N LYS A 295 -3.05 -3.41 -30.26
CA LYS A 295 -3.07 -2.01 -30.72
C LYS A 295 -2.36 -1.11 -29.73
N THR A 296 -1.42 -0.28 -30.21
CA THR A 296 -0.73 0.71 -29.38
C THR A 296 -1.58 1.97 -29.26
N LEU A 297 -1.85 2.42 -28.02
CA LEU A 297 -2.57 3.66 -27.74
C LEU A 297 -1.64 4.80 -27.32
N GLY A 298 -0.47 4.46 -26.80
CA GLY A 298 0.53 5.46 -26.41
C GLY A 298 1.94 4.85 -26.41
N THR A 299 2.93 5.70 -26.64
CA THR A 299 4.35 5.35 -26.57
C THR A 299 5.09 6.49 -25.89
N THR A 300 6.03 6.15 -25.01
CA THR A 300 6.88 7.10 -24.29
C THR A 300 8.21 6.44 -23.91
N SER A 301 9.05 7.15 -23.18
CA SER A 301 10.26 6.65 -22.51
C SER A 301 10.23 7.01 -21.04
N VAL A 302 11.02 6.31 -20.23
CA VAL A 302 11.18 6.59 -18.81
C VAL A 302 12.11 7.79 -18.64
N VAL A 303 11.54 8.91 -18.18
CA VAL A 303 12.29 10.14 -17.87
C VAL A 303 12.06 10.64 -16.43
N HIS A 304 10.97 10.21 -15.81
CA HIS A 304 10.60 10.66 -14.48
C HIS A 304 11.52 10.05 -13.40
N PRO A 305 11.97 10.81 -12.37
CA PRO A 305 12.86 10.30 -11.33
C PRO A 305 12.28 9.14 -10.50
N GLY A 306 10.96 8.97 -10.50
CA GLY A 306 10.29 7.80 -9.89
C GLY A 306 10.31 6.54 -10.77
N ARG A 307 10.88 6.59 -11.98
CA ARG A 307 10.93 5.49 -12.96
C ARG A 307 9.54 4.95 -13.30
N ALA A 308 8.58 5.86 -13.39
CA ALA A 308 7.20 5.56 -13.72
C ALA A 308 6.77 6.35 -14.96
N VAL A 309 5.82 5.79 -15.71
CA VAL A 309 5.19 6.46 -16.86
C VAL A 309 3.69 6.41 -16.69
N ASN A 310 3.00 7.49 -17.06
CA ASN A 310 1.54 7.56 -17.04
C ASN A 310 1.01 7.70 -18.47
N PHE A 311 -0.03 6.94 -18.79
CA PHE A 311 -0.81 7.08 -20.02
C PHE A 311 -2.22 7.54 -19.66
N SER A 312 -2.72 8.52 -20.38
CA SER A 312 -4.07 9.07 -20.24
C SER A 312 -4.80 8.94 -21.56
N ILE A 313 -5.86 8.15 -21.58
CA ILE A 313 -6.67 7.86 -22.77
C ILE A 313 -8.08 8.40 -22.54
N ASP A 314 -8.44 9.47 -23.26
CA ASP A 314 -9.79 10.02 -23.26
C ASP A 314 -10.72 9.18 -24.15
N GLN A 315 -12.03 9.35 -23.97
CA GLN A 315 -13.07 8.63 -24.73
C GLN A 315 -12.93 7.09 -24.63
N TRP A 316 -12.47 6.61 -23.48
CA TRP A 316 -12.35 5.20 -23.15
C TRP A 316 -13.72 4.52 -23.10
N ASN A 317 -13.83 3.39 -23.79
CA ASN A 317 -15.00 2.53 -23.71
C ASN A 317 -14.96 1.69 -22.42
N ASN A 318 -15.72 2.11 -21.42
CA ASN A 318 -15.87 1.44 -20.12
C ASN A 318 -16.93 0.34 -20.11
N THR A 319 -17.63 0.05 -21.22
CA THR A 319 -18.72 -0.93 -21.26
C THR A 319 -18.25 -2.36 -21.47
N GLN A 320 -16.97 -2.57 -21.74
CA GLN A 320 -16.39 -3.89 -21.99
C GLN A 320 -15.06 -4.05 -21.27
N GLU A 321 -14.79 -5.29 -20.88
CA GLU A 321 -13.49 -5.67 -20.36
C GLU A 321 -12.47 -5.68 -21.50
N THR A 322 -11.29 -5.09 -21.28
CA THR A 322 -10.26 -4.93 -22.32
C THR A 322 -8.90 -5.43 -21.81
N PRO A 323 -8.36 -6.53 -22.37
CA PRO A 323 -6.99 -6.94 -22.10
C PRO A 323 -5.99 -5.86 -22.48
N TYR A 324 -5.02 -5.60 -21.61
CA TYR A 324 -3.95 -4.64 -21.86
C TYR A 324 -2.57 -5.26 -21.63
N ARG A 325 -1.56 -4.61 -22.19
CA ARG A 325 -0.18 -4.81 -21.77
C ARG A 325 0.62 -3.52 -21.76
N ILE A 326 1.53 -3.40 -20.79
CA ILE A 326 2.67 -2.51 -20.89
C ILE A 326 3.75 -3.28 -21.64
N PHE A 327 4.20 -2.72 -22.75
CA PHE A 327 5.22 -3.28 -23.61
C PHE A 327 6.49 -2.44 -23.49
N LEU A 328 7.62 -3.06 -23.16
CA LEU A 328 8.90 -2.39 -23.05
C LEU A 328 9.91 -3.00 -24.03
N GLU A 329 10.55 -2.16 -24.81
CA GLU A 329 11.68 -2.51 -25.66
C GLU A 329 12.96 -1.91 -25.05
N ILE A 330 13.96 -2.76 -24.80
CA ILE A 330 15.27 -2.38 -24.27
C ILE A 330 16.34 -2.74 -25.30
N PRO A 331 17.00 -1.76 -25.93
CA PRO A 331 18.21 -1.99 -26.71
C PRO A 331 19.37 -2.39 -25.79
N LEU A 332 19.77 -3.65 -25.86
CA LEU A 332 21.02 -4.17 -25.29
C LEU A 332 22.15 -4.05 -26.32
N LYS A 333 23.38 -4.44 -25.96
CA LYS A 333 24.52 -4.31 -26.87
C LYS A 333 24.37 -5.20 -28.11
N ASN A 334 23.82 -6.40 -27.95
CA ASN A 334 23.75 -7.40 -29.02
C ASN A 334 22.33 -7.64 -29.55
N GLU A 335 21.28 -7.16 -28.87
CA GLU A 335 19.88 -7.43 -29.22
C GLU A 335 18.95 -6.33 -28.71
N ILE A 336 17.69 -6.31 -29.19
CA ILE A 336 16.60 -5.56 -28.57
C ILE A 336 15.76 -6.57 -27.80
N HIS A 337 15.76 -6.46 -26.48
CA HIS A 337 14.98 -7.34 -25.61
C HIS A 337 13.58 -6.75 -25.36
N GLN A 338 12.57 -7.61 -25.30
CA GLN A 338 11.17 -7.22 -25.14
C GLN A 338 10.59 -7.77 -23.83
N TYR A 339 9.94 -6.90 -23.06
CA TYR A 339 9.25 -7.26 -21.82
C TYR A 339 7.77 -6.88 -21.88
N PHE A 340 6.94 -7.69 -21.23
CA PHE A 340 5.49 -7.52 -21.22
C PHE A 340 4.96 -7.62 -19.80
N TYR A 341 4.10 -6.66 -19.44
CA TYR A 341 3.26 -6.76 -18.24
C TYR A 341 1.80 -6.78 -18.69
N ASN A 342 1.17 -7.95 -18.60
CA ASN A 342 -0.21 -8.15 -19.07
C ASN A 342 -1.19 -7.95 -17.91
N GLY A 343 -2.35 -7.37 -18.20
CA GLY A 343 -3.44 -7.20 -17.27
C GLY A 343 -4.77 -6.97 -17.99
N THR A 344 -5.78 -6.51 -17.25
CA THR A 344 -7.10 -6.22 -17.81
C THR A 344 -7.64 -4.91 -17.27
N ILE A 345 -8.16 -4.06 -18.16
CA ILE A 345 -8.98 -2.92 -17.77
C ILE A 345 -10.41 -3.45 -17.63
N ALA A 346 -10.94 -3.41 -16.41
CA ALA A 346 -12.27 -3.92 -16.11
C ALA A 346 -13.36 -3.11 -16.83
N LYS A 347 -14.43 -3.79 -17.24
CA LYS A 347 -15.70 -3.13 -17.53
C LYS A 347 -16.17 -2.42 -16.26
N GLU A 348 -16.66 -1.19 -16.38
CA GLU A 348 -17.30 -0.51 -15.25
C GLU A 348 -18.62 -1.24 -14.89
N PRO A 349 -18.78 -1.75 -13.66
CA PRO A 349 -19.92 -2.57 -13.26
C PRO A 349 -21.17 -1.71 -12.95
N THR A 350 -21.58 -0.86 -13.88
CA THR A 350 -22.76 0.00 -13.71
C THR A 350 -24.05 -0.79 -13.55
N ASP A 351 -24.08 -2.01 -14.10
CA ASP A 351 -25.21 -2.96 -14.06
C ASP A 351 -25.33 -3.74 -12.74
N LEU A 352 -24.30 -3.73 -11.89
CA LEU A 352 -24.37 -4.38 -10.58
C LEU A 352 -25.08 -3.47 -9.56
N ASP A 353 -25.97 -4.05 -8.76
CA ASP A 353 -26.58 -3.37 -7.61
C ASP A 353 -25.58 -3.20 -6.46
N GLU A 354 -24.62 -4.13 -6.32
CA GLU A 354 -23.61 -4.16 -5.25
C GLU A 354 -22.21 -3.93 -5.80
N ILE A 355 -21.50 -2.98 -5.19
CA ILE A 355 -20.09 -2.68 -5.50
C ILE A 355 -19.24 -2.94 -4.28
N LYS A 356 -18.23 -3.80 -4.41
CA LYS A 356 -17.32 -4.20 -3.32
C LYS A 356 -15.99 -3.48 -3.42
N THR A 357 -15.56 -2.89 -2.32
CA THR A 357 -14.29 -2.15 -2.23
C THR A 357 -13.41 -2.77 -1.14
N ALA A 358 -12.22 -3.22 -1.48
CA ALA A 358 -11.24 -3.71 -0.49
C ALA A 358 -10.43 -2.54 0.06
N VAL A 359 -10.18 -2.53 1.37
CA VAL A 359 -9.59 -1.41 2.11
C VAL A 359 -8.32 -1.85 2.83
N PHE A 360 -7.24 -1.10 2.59
CA PHE A 360 -5.90 -1.37 3.10
C PHE A 360 -5.20 -0.08 3.55
N SER A 361 -4.35 -0.19 4.57
CA SER A 361 -3.38 0.84 4.98
C SER A 361 -2.28 0.21 5.84
N CYS A 362 -1.24 0.98 6.17
CA CYS A 362 -0.28 0.67 7.24
C CYS A 362 0.43 -0.69 7.03
N ASN A 363 1.33 -0.71 6.06
CA ASN A 363 2.06 -1.90 5.63
C ASN A 363 3.53 -1.90 6.07
N ALA A 364 3.78 -2.27 7.33
CA ALA A 364 5.13 -2.57 7.77
C ALA A 364 5.68 -3.87 7.12
N GLN A 365 6.99 -3.95 6.99
CA GLN A 365 7.67 -5.04 6.27
C GLN A 365 7.54 -6.46 6.87
N HIS A 366 6.96 -6.61 8.06
CA HIS A 366 7.04 -7.85 8.83
C HIS A 366 6.36 -9.05 8.15
N GLY A 367 5.34 -8.82 7.32
CA GLY A 367 4.60 -9.85 6.59
C GLY A 367 5.07 -10.12 5.16
N PHE A 368 6.08 -9.40 4.67
CA PHE A 368 6.53 -9.52 3.28
C PHE A 368 6.91 -10.97 2.92
N PRO A 369 6.38 -11.56 1.82
CA PRO A 369 5.74 -10.89 0.67
C PRO A 369 4.19 -10.90 0.68
N ASP A 370 3.57 -11.10 1.84
CA ASP A 370 2.13 -10.91 2.07
C ASP A 370 1.18 -11.77 1.20
N ASN A 371 1.61 -12.98 0.82
CA ASN A 371 0.83 -13.90 -0.03
C ASN A 371 -0.57 -14.18 0.50
N ASP A 372 -0.68 -14.34 1.81
CA ASP A 372 -1.93 -14.60 2.52
C ASP A 372 -2.99 -13.53 2.26
N ILE A 373 -2.56 -12.26 2.10
CA ILE A 373 -3.48 -11.15 1.79
C ILE A 373 -4.07 -11.31 0.40
N HIS A 374 -3.21 -11.49 -0.62
CA HIS A 374 -3.68 -11.67 -2.00
C HIS A 374 -4.61 -12.89 -2.11
N GLU A 375 -4.22 -14.02 -1.53
CA GLU A 375 -5.00 -15.25 -1.56
C GLU A 375 -6.39 -15.09 -0.94
N ASN A 376 -6.47 -14.45 0.24
CA ASN A 376 -7.74 -14.31 0.94
C ASN A 376 -8.64 -13.21 0.35
N VAL A 377 -8.09 -12.06 -0.03
CA VAL A 377 -8.86 -10.98 -0.66
C VAL A 377 -9.40 -11.43 -2.02
N SER A 378 -8.65 -12.23 -2.79
CA SER A 378 -9.13 -12.75 -4.07
C SER A 378 -10.39 -13.60 -3.95
N LYS A 379 -10.57 -14.30 -2.81
CA LYS A 379 -11.81 -15.07 -2.53
C LYS A 379 -13.03 -14.17 -2.31
N LEU A 380 -12.83 -12.91 -1.90
CA LEU A 380 -13.89 -11.91 -1.72
C LEU A 380 -14.28 -11.22 -3.04
N ASN A 381 -13.41 -11.29 -4.05
CA ASN A 381 -13.56 -10.70 -5.39
C ASN A 381 -14.06 -9.23 -5.36
N PRO A 382 -13.27 -8.29 -4.82
CA PRO A 382 -13.62 -6.88 -4.84
C PRO A 382 -13.65 -6.29 -6.26
N ASP A 383 -14.42 -5.23 -6.45
CA ASP A 383 -14.50 -4.45 -7.69
C ASP A 383 -13.51 -3.28 -7.71
N ILE A 384 -13.17 -2.75 -6.53
CA ILE A 384 -12.25 -1.63 -6.33
C ILE A 384 -11.24 -1.97 -5.23
N ILE A 385 -9.99 -1.53 -5.39
CA ILE A 385 -8.92 -1.68 -4.41
C ILE A 385 -8.50 -0.31 -3.86
N LEU A 386 -8.48 -0.14 -2.53
CA LEU A 386 -8.15 1.11 -1.85
C LEU A 386 -6.95 0.95 -0.92
N PHE A 387 -5.84 1.64 -1.20
CA PHE A 387 -4.70 1.79 -0.31
C PHE A 387 -4.65 3.24 0.20
N LEU A 388 -4.87 3.42 1.50
CA LEU A 388 -5.17 4.72 2.11
C LEU A 388 -4.02 5.28 2.95
N GLY A 389 -2.77 4.99 2.57
CA GLY A 389 -1.60 5.46 3.31
C GLY A 389 -0.68 4.37 3.82
N ASP A 390 0.56 4.76 4.10
CA ASP A 390 1.61 3.90 4.66
C ASP A 390 1.83 2.62 3.85
N GLN A 391 1.99 2.78 2.55
CA GLN A 391 2.31 1.69 1.62
C GLN A 391 3.61 0.96 2.04
N PHE A 392 4.52 1.68 2.69
CA PHE A 392 5.72 1.18 3.35
C PHE A 392 6.15 2.16 4.46
N TYR A 393 7.15 1.76 5.26
CA TYR A 393 7.78 2.60 6.29
C TYR A 393 9.25 2.89 5.93
N GLU A 394 9.87 3.86 6.58
CA GLU A 394 11.27 4.24 6.37
C GLU A 394 12.21 3.06 6.56
N SER A 395 11.89 2.16 7.50
CA SER A 395 12.69 0.96 7.78
C SER A 395 12.48 -0.19 6.79
N THR A 396 11.51 -0.09 5.87
CA THR A 396 11.17 -1.16 4.91
C THR A 396 12.40 -1.58 4.11
N GLY A 397 12.62 -2.90 4.00
CA GLY A 397 13.80 -3.55 3.44
C GLY A 397 14.97 -3.71 4.42
N GLY A 398 14.89 -3.16 5.64
CA GLY A 398 15.90 -3.36 6.70
C GLY A 398 17.11 -2.42 6.66
N PHE A 399 17.08 -1.36 5.84
CA PHE A 399 18.21 -0.44 5.67
C PHE A 399 17.91 1.04 5.98
N GLY A 400 16.75 1.35 6.59
CA GLY A 400 16.35 2.72 6.91
C GLY A 400 16.04 3.56 5.67
N ALA A 401 16.00 4.89 5.85
CA ALA A 401 15.75 5.86 4.78
C ALA A 401 16.97 6.76 4.55
N ASP A 402 17.27 7.03 3.28
CA ASP A 402 18.30 7.98 2.87
C ASP A 402 17.68 9.38 2.80
N TYR A 403 17.89 10.20 3.83
CA TYR A 403 17.32 11.56 3.96
C TYR A 403 18.12 12.66 3.22
N GLY A 404 19.32 12.35 2.74
CA GLY A 404 20.19 13.30 2.06
C GLY A 404 21.20 12.61 1.14
N GLY A 405 21.94 13.41 0.37
CA GLY A 405 22.89 12.93 -0.64
C GLY A 405 22.45 13.28 -2.07
N GLU A 406 22.97 12.55 -3.05
CA GLU A 406 22.58 12.73 -4.45
C GLU A 406 21.09 12.42 -4.62
N PHE A 407 20.35 13.35 -5.24
CA PHE A 407 18.90 13.25 -5.45
C PHE A 407 18.47 11.90 -6.05
N ASP A 408 19.27 11.37 -6.97
CA ASP A 408 18.94 10.11 -7.60
C ASP A 408 19.06 8.90 -6.66
N LYS A 409 20.03 8.90 -5.73
CA LYS A 409 20.17 7.83 -4.73
C LYS A 409 19.00 7.82 -3.77
N THR A 410 18.50 8.99 -3.35
CA THR A 410 17.30 9.09 -2.50
C THR A 410 16.04 8.67 -3.26
N CYS A 411 15.96 8.91 -4.57
CA CYS A 411 14.87 8.37 -5.41
C CYS A 411 14.93 6.83 -5.50
N LEU A 412 16.12 6.24 -5.64
CA LEU A 412 16.28 4.79 -5.67
C LEU A 412 16.01 4.14 -4.30
N ASP A 413 16.32 4.84 -3.20
CA ASP A 413 15.99 4.40 -1.84
C ASP A 413 14.48 4.37 -1.58
N TYR A 414 13.72 5.30 -2.16
CA TYR A 414 12.27 5.23 -2.24
C TYR A 414 11.82 4.06 -3.10
N LEU A 415 12.37 3.98 -4.33
CA LEU A 415 11.92 3.04 -5.34
C LEU A 415 12.03 1.59 -4.85
N ARG A 416 13.08 1.20 -4.11
CA ARG A 416 13.17 -0.16 -3.56
C ARG A 416 12.02 -0.50 -2.60
N LYS A 417 11.53 0.46 -1.80
CA LYS A 417 10.43 0.25 -0.86
C LYS A 417 9.10 0.18 -1.61
N TRP A 418 8.92 1.06 -2.58
CA TRP A 418 7.77 1.06 -3.49
C TRP A 418 7.68 -0.20 -4.35
N MET A 419 8.83 -0.72 -4.81
CA MET A 419 8.92 -1.99 -5.51
C MET A 419 8.53 -3.17 -4.61
N MET A 420 8.93 -3.19 -3.34
CA MET A 420 8.48 -4.22 -2.39
C MET A 420 6.95 -4.20 -2.22
N PHE A 421 6.34 -3.02 -2.07
CA PHE A 421 4.88 -2.88 -2.03
C PHE A 421 4.22 -3.49 -3.27
N GLY A 422 4.70 -3.12 -4.48
CA GLY A 422 4.19 -3.69 -5.71
C GLY A 422 4.39 -5.20 -5.81
N TRP A 423 5.47 -5.74 -5.25
CA TRP A 423 5.74 -7.18 -5.27
C TRP A 423 4.79 -7.99 -4.40
N SER A 424 4.30 -7.40 -3.30
CA SER A 424 3.27 -7.99 -2.45
C SER A 424 1.88 -7.91 -3.10
N TYR A 425 1.51 -6.74 -3.68
CA TYR A 425 0.10 -6.44 -3.92
C TYR A 425 -0.33 -6.26 -5.37
N ARG A 426 0.59 -6.25 -6.36
CA ARG A 426 0.23 -5.96 -7.75
C ARG A 426 -0.88 -6.82 -8.33
N GLU A 427 -1.03 -8.08 -7.88
CA GLU A 427 -2.09 -8.96 -8.37
C GLU A 427 -3.49 -8.50 -7.93
N LEU A 428 -3.62 -7.76 -6.83
CA LEU A 428 -4.92 -7.23 -6.37
C LEU A 428 -5.47 -6.17 -7.32
N PHE A 429 -4.62 -5.31 -7.87
CA PHE A 429 -5.02 -4.15 -8.68
C PHE A 429 -4.60 -4.24 -10.15
N ARG A 430 -3.92 -5.30 -10.58
CA ARG A 430 -3.58 -5.52 -12.00
C ARG A 430 -4.81 -5.53 -12.91
N HIS A 431 -5.93 -6.05 -12.39
CA HIS A 431 -7.18 -6.28 -13.12
C HIS A 431 -8.37 -5.47 -12.58
N LYS A 432 -8.14 -4.60 -11.58
CA LYS A 432 -9.20 -3.84 -10.90
C LYS A 432 -8.74 -2.39 -10.75
N PRO A 433 -9.63 -1.39 -10.94
CA PRO A 433 -9.25 -0.01 -10.68
C PRO A 433 -8.92 0.17 -9.20
N CYS A 434 -7.95 1.03 -8.92
CA CYS A 434 -7.51 1.28 -7.56
C CYS A 434 -7.31 2.76 -7.27
N ALA A 435 -7.38 3.10 -5.99
CA ALA A 435 -6.87 4.36 -5.48
C ALA A 435 -5.75 4.06 -4.46
N ILE A 436 -4.58 4.66 -4.68
CA ILE A 436 -3.42 4.57 -3.79
C ILE A 436 -3.04 6.01 -3.45
N ILE A 437 -3.06 6.36 -2.17
CA ILE A 437 -2.76 7.71 -1.69
C ILE A 437 -1.66 7.68 -0.62
N PRO A 438 -0.66 8.59 -0.68
CA PRO A 438 0.41 8.63 0.30
C PRO A 438 -0.09 9.19 1.65
N ASP A 439 0.55 8.71 2.71
CA ASP A 439 0.49 9.25 4.07
C ASP A 439 1.88 9.74 4.51
N ASP A 440 2.14 9.88 5.81
CA ASP A 440 3.37 10.40 6.38
C ASP A 440 4.59 9.51 6.12
N HIS A 441 4.50 8.21 6.34
CA HIS A 441 5.66 7.31 6.20
C HIS A 441 6.11 7.15 4.74
N ASP A 442 5.19 7.32 3.78
CA ASP A 442 5.51 7.34 2.34
C ASP A 442 6.47 8.47 1.96
N VAL A 443 6.43 9.57 2.70
CA VAL A 443 7.27 10.75 2.51
C VAL A 443 8.38 10.88 3.56
N TYR A 444 8.69 9.77 4.23
CA TYR A 444 9.72 9.63 5.27
C TYR A 444 9.46 10.49 6.51
N HIS A 445 8.21 10.61 6.92
CA HIS A 445 7.82 11.17 8.20
C HIS A 445 7.26 10.09 9.12
N GLY A 446 7.61 10.15 10.41
CA GLY A 446 6.87 9.39 11.42
C GLY A 446 5.56 10.06 11.84
N ASN A 447 5.41 11.35 11.55
CA ASN A 447 4.20 12.17 11.62
C ASN A 447 4.40 13.36 10.67
N VAL A 448 3.42 13.69 9.82
CA VAL A 448 3.53 14.84 8.89
C VAL A 448 2.42 15.87 9.09
N TRP A 449 2.82 17.10 9.35
CA TRP A 449 1.96 18.28 9.28
C TRP A 449 2.44 19.14 8.12
N GLY A 450 1.81 19.00 6.95
CA GLY A 450 2.35 19.50 5.69
C GLY A 450 2.41 21.03 5.58
N GLU A 451 1.70 21.79 6.42
CA GLU A 451 1.76 23.27 6.48
C GLU A 451 1.59 23.95 5.10
N GLY A 452 0.79 23.33 4.23
CA GLY A 452 0.59 23.77 2.86
C GLY A 452 1.86 23.68 2.02
N GLY A 453 2.65 22.61 2.16
CA GLY A 453 3.87 22.35 1.38
C GLY A 453 5.13 23.05 1.86
N LYS A 454 5.17 23.53 3.11
CA LYS A 454 6.37 24.19 3.67
C LYS A 454 7.55 23.20 3.73
N ALA A 455 8.78 23.71 3.74
CA ALA A 455 9.95 22.93 4.15
C ALA A 455 9.98 22.81 5.68
N ALA A 456 10.24 21.60 6.17
CA ALA A 456 10.58 21.39 7.57
C ALA A 456 11.97 21.95 7.88
N ASP A 457 12.18 22.38 9.12
CA ASP A 457 13.50 22.72 9.63
C ASP A 457 14.29 21.45 9.98
N VAL A 458 15.25 21.09 9.13
CA VAL A 458 16.11 19.90 9.27
C VAL A 458 17.51 20.25 9.77
N SER A 459 17.73 21.46 10.32
CA SER A 459 19.08 21.90 10.72
C SER A 459 19.73 21.02 11.79
N ASN A 460 18.92 20.38 12.64
CA ASN A 460 19.39 19.62 13.79
C ASN A 460 19.35 18.10 13.58
N ASN A 461 18.39 17.57 12.80
CA ASN A 461 18.21 16.16 12.47
C ASN A 461 16.99 15.97 11.53
N PHE A 462 16.63 14.71 11.25
CA PHE A 462 15.40 14.32 10.51
C PHE A 462 14.34 13.64 11.40
N GLY A 463 14.48 13.75 12.73
CA GLY A 463 13.59 13.16 13.73
C GLY A 463 12.42 14.07 14.12
N ALA A 464 11.91 13.89 15.34
CA ALA A 464 10.72 14.59 15.84
C ALA A 464 10.84 16.12 15.80
N ASP A 465 12.03 16.69 16.04
CA ASP A 465 12.23 18.15 15.96
C ASP A 465 11.91 18.70 14.57
N ALA A 466 12.37 18.02 13.51
CA ALA A 466 12.08 18.41 12.15
C ALA A 466 10.59 18.22 11.81
N GLN A 467 9.98 17.14 12.28
CA GLN A 467 8.54 16.88 12.09
C GLN A 467 7.69 17.98 12.71
N ASP A 468 7.92 18.30 13.99
CA ASP A 468 7.14 19.30 14.72
C ASP A 468 7.34 20.73 14.19
N SER A 469 8.41 20.99 13.44
CA SER A 469 8.62 22.30 12.79
C SER A 469 7.59 22.60 11.68
N GLY A 470 6.91 21.55 11.21
CA GLY A 470 5.91 21.59 10.14
C GLY A 470 6.51 21.72 8.75
N GLY A 471 5.89 21.05 7.78
CA GLY A 471 6.37 20.91 6.41
C GLY A 471 7.01 19.55 6.14
N TYR A 472 7.63 19.43 4.96
CA TYR A 472 8.28 18.20 4.49
C TYR A 472 9.79 18.23 4.78
N LYS A 473 10.32 17.10 5.29
CA LYS A 473 11.75 16.86 5.54
C LYS A 473 12.56 16.69 4.25
N MET A 474 11.95 16.08 3.24
CA MET A 474 12.56 15.85 1.93
C MET A 474 12.31 17.03 0.98
N ALA A 475 13.19 17.20 -0.01
CA ALA A 475 13.07 18.25 -1.02
C ALA A 475 11.77 18.11 -1.85
N ALA A 476 11.21 19.24 -2.29
CA ALA A 476 9.93 19.29 -3.02
C ALA A 476 9.90 18.41 -4.27
N ASP A 477 10.99 18.34 -5.04
CA ASP A 477 11.08 17.47 -6.22
C ASP A 477 10.99 15.98 -5.87
N TRP A 478 11.49 15.59 -4.70
CA TRP A 478 11.38 14.21 -4.21
C TRP A 478 9.96 13.93 -3.73
N ILE A 479 9.30 14.88 -3.06
CA ILE A 479 7.89 14.78 -2.68
C ILE A 479 6.99 14.65 -3.92
N ASN A 480 7.22 15.47 -4.94
CA ASN A 480 6.53 15.37 -6.22
C ASN A 480 6.79 14.02 -6.91
N MET A 481 8.00 13.48 -6.80
CA MET A 481 8.33 12.16 -7.31
C MET A 481 7.49 11.06 -6.65
N VAL A 482 7.39 11.06 -5.32
CA VAL A 482 6.57 10.10 -4.54
C VAL A 482 5.09 10.26 -4.87
N GLN A 483 4.59 11.49 -4.95
CA GLN A 483 3.20 11.74 -5.32
C GLN A 483 2.90 11.20 -6.72
N PHE A 484 3.77 11.45 -7.71
CA PHE A 484 3.56 10.95 -9.06
C PHE A 484 3.49 9.43 -9.12
N THR A 485 4.41 8.71 -8.45
CA THR A 485 4.44 7.24 -8.48
C THR A 485 3.19 6.64 -7.83
N GLN A 486 2.65 7.26 -6.78
CA GLN A 486 1.49 6.75 -6.07
C GLN A 486 0.16 7.23 -6.66
N THR A 487 0.03 8.47 -7.15
CA THR A 487 -1.27 9.08 -7.43
C THR A 487 -1.51 9.49 -8.89
N SER A 488 -0.52 9.40 -9.80
CA SER A 488 -0.69 9.88 -11.19
C SER A 488 -1.79 9.17 -11.98
N HIS A 489 -2.17 7.94 -11.59
CA HIS A 489 -3.28 7.18 -12.14
C HIS A 489 -4.67 7.64 -11.68
N LEU A 490 -4.77 8.47 -10.63
CA LEU A 490 -6.04 9.02 -10.14
C LEU A 490 -6.61 10.04 -11.14
N PRO A 491 -7.92 10.38 -11.04
CA PRO A 491 -8.50 11.51 -11.76
C PRO A 491 -7.70 12.80 -11.55
N ASP A 492 -7.84 13.73 -12.49
CA ASP A 492 -7.11 14.99 -12.41
C ASP A 492 -7.54 15.78 -11.16
N PRO A 493 -6.62 16.52 -10.50
CA PRO A 493 -6.94 17.23 -9.27
C PRO A 493 -8.07 18.26 -9.45
N TYR A 494 -8.92 18.43 -8.44
CA TYR A 494 -10.04 19.39 -8.50
C TYR A 494 -9.56 20.82 -8.79
N ASP A 495 -8.52 21.24 -8.09
CA ASP A 495 -7.78 22.46 -8.39
C ASP A 495 -6.28 22.09 -8.37
N PRO A 496 -5.61 22.06 -9.54
CA PRO A 496 -4.25 21.56 -9.68
C PRO A 496 -3.18 22.57 -9.24
N THR A 497 -3.55 23.74 -8.72
CA THR A 497 -2.58 24.75 -8.28
C THR A 497 -1.62 24.17 -7.23
N PRO A 498 -0.28 24.20 -7.46
CA PRO A 498 0.67 23.71 -6.48
C PRO A 498 0.58 24.46 -5.15
N VAL A 499 0.99 23.80 -4.07
CA VAL A 499 1.19 24.44 -2.76
C VAL A 499 2.60 25.04 -2.67
N LYS A 500 3.08 25.42 -1.47
CA LYS A 500 4.42 25.97 -1.29
C LYS A 500 5.50 25.02 -1.86
N GLN A 501 6.63 25.59 -2.24
CA GLN A 501 7.75 24.90 -2.90
C GLN A 501 7.41 24.24 -4.25
N GLY A 502 6.26 24.53 -4.86
CA GLY A 502 5.86 23.91 -6.12
C GLY A 502 5.44 22.43 -5.96
N ILE A 503 5.09 22.00 -4.74
CA ILE A 503 4.59 20.65 -4.50
C ILE A 503 3.17 20.56 -5.08
N GLY A 504 2.92 19.54 -5.91
CA GLY A 504 1.62 19.27 -6.52
C GLY A 504 0.56 18.80 -5.51
N VAL A 505 -0.67 18.69 -6.00
CA VAL A 505 -1.85 18.22 -5.24
C VAL A 505 -2.56 17.13 -6.04
N TYR A 506 -3.26 16.24 -5.36
CA TYR A 506 -4.02 15.13 -5.94
C TYR A 506 -5.46 15.00 -5.42
N TYR A 507 -5.91 15.83 -4.46
CA TYR A 507 -7.30 15.77 -4.02
C TYR A 507 -8.26 15.96 -5.20
N THR A 508 -9.23 15.06 -5.32
CA THR A 508 -10.09 14.96 -6.50
C THR A 508 -11.39 14.21 -6.21
N GLN A 509 -12.29 14.24 -7.18
CA GLN A 509 -13.46 13.39 -7.22
C GLN A 509 -13.21 12.20 -8.14
N TRP A 510 -13.50 10.99 -7.65
CA TRP A 510 -13.51 9.79 -8.48
C TRP A 510 -14.93 9.23 -8.58
N LYS A 511 -15.50 9.26 -9.79
CA LYS A 511 -16.79 8.63 -10.11
C LYS A 511 -16.57 7.27 -10.77
N TYR A 512 -17.13 6.22 -10.17
CA TYR A 512 -17.06 4.85 -10.68
C TYR A 512 -18.23 4.00 -10.19
N ALA A 513 -18.92 3.31 -11.10
CA ALA A 513 -19.99 2.35 -10.86
C ALA A 513 -21.19 2.90 -10.04
N GLY A 514 -21.49 4.20 -10.16
CA GLY A 514 -22.53 4.88 -9.38
C GLY A 514 -22.06 5.37 -8.00
N LEU A 515 -20.80 5.17 -7.64
CA LEU A 515 -20.18 5.77 -6.45
C LEU A 515 -19.45 7.05 -6.84
N SER A 516 -19.52 8.06 -5.97
CA SER A 516 -18.72 9.28 -6.07
C SER A 516 -17.82 9.37 -4.83
N PHE A 517 -16.53 9.12 -5.01
CA PHE A 517 -15.51 9.25 -4.00
C PHE A 517 -14.96 10.69 -3.97
N ALA A 518 -14.81 11.27 -2.79
CA ALA A 518 -13.93 12.42 -2.54
C ALA A 518 -12.60 11.90 -1.98
N ILE A 519 -11.52 12.10 -2.70
CA ILE A 519 -10.15 11.74 -2.28
C ILE A 519 -9.51 12.98 -1.68
N LEU A 520 -9.06 12.89 -0.43
CA LEU A 520 -8.51 14.01 0.33
C LEU A 520 -7.00 13.89 0.54
N GLU A 521 -6.39 15.03 0.86
CA GLU A 521 -5.00 15.18 1.29
C GLU A 521 -4.97 15.75 2.71
N ASP A 522 -5.38 14.95 3.69
CA ASP A 522 -5.59 15.45 5.06
C ASP A 522 -4.28 15.81 5.78
N ARG A 523 -3.15 15.29 5.32
CA ARG A 523 -1.79 15.60 5.78
C ARG A 523 -1.21 16.89 5.23
N LYS A 524 -1.47 17.19 3.95
CA LYS A 524 -0.72 18.21 3.18
C LYS A 524 -0.93 19.63 3.71
N PHE A 525 -2.14 19.92 4.19
CA PHE A 525 -2.54 21.25 4.66
C PHE A 525 -2.54 21.38 6.17
N LYS A 526 -2.44 20.25 6.89
CA LYS A 526 -2.54 20.19 8.34
C LYS A 526 -1.49 21.06 9.01
N SER A 527 -1.92 21.85 9.99
CA SER A 527 -1.05 22.70 10.78
C SER A 527 -0.28 21.90 11.84
N ALA A 528 1.00 22.22 11.98
CA ALA A 528 1.89 21.64 12.98
C ALA A 528 1.52 22.14 14.37
N PRO A 529 1.29 21.26 15.36
CA PRO A 529 0.81 21.69 16.66
C PRO A 529 1.79 22.59 17.40
N LYS A 530 3.11 22.36 17.26
CA LYS A 530 4.16 23.18 17.88
C LYS A 530 4.16 24.64 17.38
N ARG A 531 3.65 24.89 16.17
CA ARG A 531 3.47 26.24 15.61
C ARG A 531 2.21 26.91 16.19
N VAL A 532 1.14 26.15 16.35
CA VAL A 532 -0.20 26.65 16.71
C VAL A 532 -0.36 26.82 18.22
N LEU A 533 0.19 25.91 19.01
CA LEU A 533 0.01 25.86 20.45
C LEU A 533 1.01 26.74 21.20
N PRO A 534 0.64 27.25 22.38
CA PRO A 534 1.54 28.05 23.18
C PRO A 534 2.66 27.16 23.76
N LYS A 535 3.82 27.76 24.08
CA LYS A 535 5.05 27.03 24.46
C LYS A 535 4.85 26.15 25.69
N GLU A 536 3.93 26.51 26.57
CA GLU A 536 3.57 25.76 27.77
C GLU A 536 3.03 24.38 27.45
N ALA A 537 2.50 24.12 26.24
CA ALA A 537 2.06 22.79 25.82
C ALA A 537 3.23 21.78 25.76
N LYS A 538 4.46 22.27 25.52
CA LYS A 538 5.66 21.43 25.35
C LYS A 538 5.42 20.30 24.33
N VAL A 539 5.03 20.67 23.12
CA VAL A 539 4.76 19.70 22.04
C VAL A 539 6.05 18.95 21.69
N TRP A 540 5.95 17.63 21.65
CA TRP A 540 6.98 16.71 21.18
C TRP A 540 6.34 15.58 20.36
N ASN A 541 6.75 15.44 19.11
CA ASN A 541 6.24 14.46 18.15
C ASN A 541 4.70 14.47 18.07
N GLY A 542 4.07 15.65 18.05
CA GLY A 542 2.61 15.77 18.04
C GLY A 542 1.90 15.49 19.37
N PHE A 543 2.62 15.18 20.44
CA PHE A 543 2.05 15.00 21.78
C PHE A 543 2.33 16.19 22.70
N ILE A 544 1.36 16.51 23.55
CA ILE A 544 1.50 17.49 24.63
C ILE A 544 2.21 16.81 25.81
N THR A 545 3.42 17.23 26.15
CA THR A 545 4.18 16.63 27.26
C THR A 545 3.95 17.33 28.60
N ASN A 546 3.39 18.53 28.61
CA ASN A 546 3.01 19.20 29.86
C ASN A 546 1.76 18.54 30.48
N PRO A 547 1.84 17.96 31.69
CA PRO A 547 0.70 17.27 32.32
C PRO A 547 -0.45 18.19 32.71
N ASP A 548 -0.20 19.49 32.90
CA ASP A 548 -1.19 20.47 33.35
C ASP A 548 -1.88 21.19 32.18
N PHE A 549 -1.46 20.90 30.94
CA PHE A 549 -2.01 21.54 29.76
C PHE A 549 -3.29 20.84 29.28
N ASP A 550 -4.40 21.59 29.25
CA ASP A 550 -5.69 21.10 28.78
C ASP A 550 -6.01 21.61 27.37
N ILE A 551 -5.83 20.74 26.38
CA ILE A 551 -6.08 21.05 24.97
C ILE A 551 -7.53 21.43 24.68
N LYS A 552 -8.49 20.99 25.51
CA LYS A 552 -9.93 21.23 25.28
C LYS A 552 -10.28 22.72 25.38
N LYS A 553 -9.47 23.50 26.09
CA LYS A 553 -9.60 24.97 26.20
C LYS A 553 -9.18 25.70 24.92
N TYR A 554 -8.57 24.99 23.96
CA TYR A 554 -8.00 25.53 22.73
C TYR A 554 -8.74 25.04 21.47
N LYS A 555 -9.99 24.57 21.61
CA LYS A 555 -10.80 24.05 20.50
C LYS A 555 -10.95 25.04 19.32
N THR A 556 -10.92 26.35 19.59
CA THR A 556 -11.17 27.41 18.59
C THR A 556 -9.89 28.05 18.06
N LEU A 557 -8.72 27.45 18.25
CA LEU A 557 -7.47 27.96 17.70
C LEU A 557 -7.52 28.03 16.17
N GLU A 558 -6.91 29.07 15.61
CA GLU A 558 -6.70 29.19 14.18
C GLU A 558 -5.63 28.18 13.74
N ALA A 559 -6.09 27.15 13.04
CA ALA A 559 -5.29 26.07 12.50
C ALA A 559 -6.02 25.47 11.30
N ASP A 560 -5.30 24.74 10.47
CA ASP A 560 -5.80 24.07 9.28
C ASP A 560 -5.76 22.55 9.44
N LEU A 561 -6.76 21.87 8.88
CA LEU A 561 -6.73 20.43 8.61
C LEU A 561 -6.64 20.20 7.09
N LEU A 562 -7.74 20.50 6.38
CA LEU A 562 -7.83 20.30 4.93
C LEU A 562 -7.41 21.55 4.12
N GLY A 563 -7.41 22.73 4.77
CA GLY A 563 -7.23 24.01 4.10
C GLY A 563 -8.46 24.43 3.27
N GLU A 564 -8.56 25.72 2.95
CA GLU A 564 -9.75 26.30 2.30
C GLU A 564 -10.09 25.68 0.92
N ARG A 565 -9.07 25.29 0.16
CA ARG A 565 -9.26 24.71 -1.19
C ARG A 565 -9.97 23.36 -1.14
N GLN A 566 -9.61 22.50 -0.20
CA GLN A 566 -10.30 21.23 0.00
C GLN A 566 -11.68 21.41 0.66
N HIS A 567 -11.85 22.40 1.54
CA HIS A 567 -13.17 22.75 2.05
C HIS A 567 -14.10 23.20 0.93
N LYS A 568 -13.62 24.05 0.00
CA LYS A 568 -14.38 24.43 -1.19
C LYS A 568 -14.71 23.22 -2.06
N PHE A 569 -13.73 22.36 -2.32
CA PHE A 569 -13.95 21.10 -3.03
C PHE A 569 -15.08 20.27 -2.39
N LEU A 570 -15.07 20.08 -1.06
CA LEU A 570 -16.11 19.31 -0.37
C LEU A 570 -17.50 19.96 -0.46
N ASP A 571 -17.61 21.28 -0.37
CA ASP A 571 -18.88 21.99 -0.54
C ASP A 571 -19.45 21.86 -1.97
N ASP A 572 -18.59 21.92 -2.98
CA ASP A 572 -18.96 21.74 -4.39
C ASP A 572 -19.33 20.26 -4.66
N TRP A 573 -18.50 19.33 -4.18
CA TRP A 573 -18.69 17.88 -4.31
C TRP A 573 -19.96 17.37 -3.62
N ALA A 574 -20.32 17.93 -2.47
CA ALA A 574 -21.56 17.56 -1.76
C ALA A 574 -22.83 17.86 -2.58
N GLN A 575 -22.75 18.84 -3.49
CA GLN A 575 -23.84 19.26 -4.36
C GLN A 575 -23.79 18.62 -5.76
N ASP A 576 -22.63 18.16 -6.21
CA ASP A 576 -22.47 17.51 -7.52
C ASP A 576 -22.90 16.03 -7.47
N TRP A 577 -24.08 15.74 -8.00
CA TRP A 577 -24.59 14.38 -8.15
C TRP A 577 -24.61 13.92 -9.62
N ASN A 578 -23.93 14.64 -10.52
CA ASN A 578 -23.96 14.38 -11.97
C ASN A 578 -23.34 13.02 -12.33
N ASN A 579 -23.64 12.55 -13.54
CA ASN A 579 -23.13 11.29 -14.12
C ASN A 579 -23.56 10.06 -13.31
N GLY A 580 -24.83 10.02 -12.90
CA GLY A 580 -25.40 8.84 -12.24
C GLY A 580 -24.81 8.54 -10.87
N ALA A 581 -24.22 9.52 -10.17
CA ALA A 581 -23.76 9.32 -8.79
C ALA A 581 -24.95 8.97 -7.89
N GLU A 582 -24.88 7.83 -7.24
CA GLU A 582 -25.93 7.27 -6.39
C GLU A 582 -25.55 7.33 -4.91
N MET A 583 -24.28 7.08 -4.57
CA MET A 583 -23.79 7.16 -3.18
C MET A 583 -22.48 7.94 -3.11
N LYS A 584 -22.22 8.54 -1.95
CA LYS A 584 -21.07 9.41 -1.69
C LYS A 584 -20.14 8.77 -0.68
N VAL A 585 -18.84 8.79 -0.96
CA VAL A 585 -17.81 8.18 -0.12
C VAL A 585 -16.64 9.14 0.03
N VAL A 586 -16.07 9.26 1.22
CA VAL A 586 -14.86 10.04 1.48
C VAL A 586 -13.71 9.07 1.72
N LEU A 587 -12.57 9.33 1.08
CA LEU A 587 -11.31 8.62 1.30
C LEU A 587 -10.29 9.61 1.87
N SER A 588 -9.66 9.26 2.99
CA SER A 588 -8.54 10.02 3.57
C SER A 588 -7.58 9.08 4.29
N GLN A 589 -6.43 9.62 4.68
CA GLN A 589 -5.41 8.89 5.43
C GLN A 589 -5.94 8.54 6.82
N THR A 590 -6.50 9.52 7.53
CA THR A 590 -6.99 9.34 8.91
C THR A 590 -8.47 9.69 9.05
N ASN A 591 -9.19 8.91 9.85
CA ASN A 591 -10.57 9.22 10.23
C ASN A 591 -10.64 10.52 11.07
N PHE A 592 -11.76 11.25 11.04
CA PHE A 592 -11.97 12.52 11.77
C PHE A 592 -12.25 12.33 13.28
N ALA A 593 -11.46 11.52 13.97
CA ALA A 593 -11.49 11.32 15.43
C ALA A 593 -10.12 10.84 15.93
N THR A 594 -9.91 10.84 17.25
CA THR A 594 -8.79 10.12 17.88
C THR A 594 -9.33 8.91 18.64
N VAL A 595 -9.28 7.72 18.04
CA VAL A 595 -9.90 6.54 18.66
C VAL A 595 -9.01 5.97 19.76
N ALA A 596 -7.69 5.93 19.56
CA ALA A 596 -6.78 5.20 20.43
C ALA A 596 -6.78 5.68 21.90
N THR A 597 -6.66 4.73 22.81
CA THR A 597 -6.37 4.94 24.24
C THR A 597 -5.01 4.36 24.58
N LEU A 598 -4.31 4.96 25.55
CA LEU A 598 -3.01 4.49 26.04
C LEU A 598 -3.00 4.49 27.58
N PRO A 599 -2.08 3.78 28.24
CA PRO A 599 -1.96 3.81 29.69
C PRO A 599 -2.00 5.24 30.23
N LYS A 600 -2.84 5.48 31.25
CA LYS A 600 -2.98 6.80 31.84
C LYS A 600 -1.61 7.29 32.31
N GLY A 601 -1.25 8.51 31.91
CA GLY A 601 0.06 9.08 32.21
C GLY A 601 0.99 9.08 31.00
N THR A 602 0.74 8.28 29.96
CA THR A 602 1.49 8.34 28.71
C THR A 602 1.43 9.74 28.07
N ARG A 603 2.56 10.22 27.58
CA ARG A 603 2.73 11.54 26.95
C ARG A 603 3.45 11.49 25.61
N THR A 604 3.78 10.29 25.12
CA THR A 604 4.38 10.03 23.82
C THR A 604 3.88 8.67 23.30
N ASP A 605 3.95 8.47 21.99
CA ASP A 605 3.65 7.21 21.31
C ASP A 605 4.78 6.17 21.37
N GLU A 606 5.99 6.54 21.84
CA GLU A 606 7.16 5.65 21.94
C GLU A 606 6.90 4.34 22.70
N VAL A 607 5.93 4.33 23.63
CA VAL A 607 5.56 3.14 24.41
C VAL A 607 4.73 2.14 23.60
N VAL A 608 4.08 2.58 22.53
CA VAL A 608 3.07 1.81 21.77
C VAL A 608 3.62 0.49 21.20
N PRO A 609 4.80 0.45 20.56
CA PRO A 609 5.34 -0.80 20.00
C PRO A 609 5.64 -1.87 21.05
N SER A 610 5.82 -1.45 22.30
CA SER A 610 6.18 -2.30 23.45
C SER A 610 5.01 -2.58 24.39
N LEU A 611 3.79 -2.11 24.08
CA LEU A 611 2.62 -2.39 24.90
C LEU A 611 2.39 -3.90 25.04
N LYS A 612 2.11 -4.33 26.27
CA LYS A 612 1.66 -5.70 26.52
C LYS A 612 0.36 -5.95 25.75
N ILE A 613 0.39 -6.95 24.88
CA ILE A 613 -0.80 -7.45 24.20
C ILE A 613 -1.61 -8.33 25.18
N PRO A 614 -2.90 -8.01 25.43
CA PRO A 614 -3.74 -8.76 26.37
C PRO A 614 -4.08 -10.17 25.86
N LYS A 615 -4.48 -11.07 26.75
CA LYS A 615 -5.11 -12.34 26.34
C LYS A 615 -6.45 -12.07 25.67
N LYS A 616 -6.92 -13.00 24.83
CA LYS A 616 -8.25 -12.91 24.24
C LYS A 616 -9.31 -12.84 25.36
N GLY A 617 -10.17 -11.82 25.32
CA GLY A 617 -11.20 -11.55 26.33
C GLY A 617 -10.73 -10.83 27.60
N GLU A 618 -9.44 -10.50 27.73
CA GLU A 618 -8.94 -9.64 28.81
C GLU A 618 -9.25 -8.17 28.48
N TYR A 619 -9.99 -7.48 29.35
CA TYR A 619 -10.20 -6.03 29.27
C TYR A 619 -9.05 -5.29 29.92
N VAL A 620 -8.42 -4.35 29.22
CA VAL A 620 -7.33 -3.54 29.78
C VAL A 620 -7.89 -2.39 30.61
N ILE A 621 -7.58 -2.36 31.90
CA ILE A 621 -7.97 -1.28 32.82
C ILE A 621 -6.82 -0.27 32.94
N GLY A 622 -7.16 1.02 33.01
CA GLY A 622 -6.20 2.10 33.27
C GLY A 622 -5.71 2.85 32.03
N ASP A 623 -6.19 2.48 30.84
CA ASP A 623 -5.99 3.26 29.62
C ASP A 623 -6.86 4.54 29.62
N TRP A 624 -6.45 5.57 28.89
CA TRP A 624 -7.10 6.88 28.81
C TRP A 624 -7.10 7.41 27.37
N PRO A 625 -8.10 8.22 26.95
CA PRO A 625 -8.11 8.85 25.63
C PRO A 625 -6.84 9.63 25.33
N THR A 626 -6.27 9.43 24.15
CA THR A 626 -5.03 10.09 23.72
C THR A 626 -5.29 11.46 23.11
N VAL A 627 -4.31 12.34 23.24
CA VAL A 627 -4.23 13.64 22.55
C VAL A 627 -3.14 13.52 21.50
N ASP A 628 -3.36 12.62 20.55
CA ASP A 628 -2.46 12.39 19.41
C ASP A 628 -2.83 13.37 18.29
N MET A 629 -2.02 14.41 18.09
CA MET A 629 -2.29 15.45 17.09
C MET A 629 -1.90 15.05 15.67
N ASP A 630 -1.30 13.87 15.51
CA ASP A 630 -1.20 13.26 14.21
C ASP A 630 -2.56 12.73 13.74
N SER A 631 -3.44 12.28 14.64
CA SER A 631 -4.82 11.92 14.25
C SER A 631 -5.65 13.13 13.78
N ASN A 632 -6.72 12.91 13.00
CA ASN A 632 -7.64 13.99 12.60
C ASN A 632 -8.74 14.31 13.63
N GLY A 633 -8.54 13.94 14.91
CA GLY A 633 -9.21 14.63 16.03
C GLY A 633 -8.70 16.06 16.23
N TRP A 634 -7.52 16.36 15.69
CA TRP A 634 -6.86 17.66 15.65
C TRP A 634 -6.77 18.24 14.23
N PRO A 635 -6.92 19.56 14.05
CA PRO A 635 -7.52 20.53 14.98
C PRO A 635 -9.05 20.36 15.05
N SER A 636 -9.61 20.42 16.25
CA SER A 636 -11.01 20.03 16.50
C SER A 636 -12.06 20.90 15.80
N ASN A 637 -11.82 22.21 15.64
CA ASN A 637 -12.71 23.10 14.87
C ASN A 637 -12.72 22.77 13.36
N GLN A 638 -11.56 22.50 12.77
CA GLN A 638 -11.46 22.13 11.35
C GLN A 638 -11.98 20.72 11.08
N ARG A 639 -11.75 19.81 12.02
CA ARG A 639 -12.42 18.51 12.07
C ARG A 639 -13.93 18.67 12.01
N ASP A 640 -14.51 19.51 12.88
CA ASP A 640 -15.96 19.72 12.93
C ASP A 640 -16.49 20.33 11.63
N ARG A 641 -15.71 21.21 10.99
CA ARG A 641 -16.04 21.76 9.67
C ARG A 641 -16.10 20.68 8.60
N ALA A 642 -15.07 19.82 8.49
CA ALA A 642 -15.05 18.73 7.52
C ALA A 642 -16.23 17.77 7.74
N VAL A 643 -16.48 17.36 8.99
CA VAL A 643 -17.60 16.47 9.34
C VAL A 643 -18.95 17.10 9.00
N LYS A 644 -19.13 18.41 9.19
CA LYS A 644 -20.34 19.13 8.78
C LYS A 644 -20.55 19.08 7.27
N GLN A 645 -19.49 19.24 6.47
CA GLN A 645 -19.59 19.26 5.01
C GLN A 645 -19.96 17.88 4.44
N ILE A 646 -19.27 16.83 4.87
CA ILE A 646 -19.52 15.46 4.36
C ILE A 646 -20.91 14.95 4.80
N ARG A 647 -21.39 15.37 5.98
CA ARG A 647 -22.76 15.08 6.44
C ARG A 647 -23.82 15.60 5.49
N LYS A 648 -23.62 16.76 4.85
CA LYS A 648 -24.59 17.37 3.92
C LYS A 648 -24.89 16.50 2.69
N CYS A 649 -24.10 15.48 2.40
CA CYS A 649 -24.35 14.57 1.27
C CYS A 649 -24.45 13.10 1.69
N PHE A 650 -24.68 12.83 2.99
CA PHE A 650 -24.83 11.47 3.53
C PHE A 650 -23.64 10.58 3.22
N ALA A 651 -22.44 11.16 3.16
CA ALA A 651 -21.24 10.44 2.77
C ALA A 651 -20.78 9.48 3.87
N PHE A 652 -20.31 8.31 3.45
CA PHE A 652 -19.60 7.37 4.30
C PHE A 652 -18.09 7.60 4.21
N HIS A 653 -17.37 7.54 5.33
CA HIS A 653 -15.93 7.83 5.36
C HIS A 653 -15.12 6.55 5.52
N ILE A 654 -14.15 6.31 4.65
CA ILE A 654 -13.17 5.23 4.74
C ILE A 654 -11.77 5.84 4.96
N ALA A 655 -11.02 5.29 5.91
CA ALA A 655 -9.68 5.78 6.27
C ALA A 655 -8.71 4.67 6.72
N GLY A 656 -7.46 5.04 7.02
CA GLY A 656 -6.36 4.22 7.55
C GLY A 656 -5.70 4.82 8.81
N ASP A 657 -4.37 4.94 8.80
CA ASP A 657 -3.44 5.59 9.77
C ASP A 657 -3.43 5.10 11.23
N GLN A 658 -4.59 4.93 11.88
CA GLN A 658 -4.60 4.73 13.34
C GLN A 658 -4.16 3.34 13.79
N HIS A 659 -3.79 2.44 12.87
CA HIS A 659 -3.38 1.06 13.15
C HIS A 659 -4.40 0.29 14.01
N LEU A 660 -5.66 0.71 13.93
CA LEU A 660 -6.73 0.23 14.79
C LEU A 660 -8.02 0.19 13.97
N GLY A 661 -8.33 -1.01 13.47
CA GLY A 661 -9.57 -1.23 12.73
C GLY A 661 -10.75 -0.78 13.57
N SER A 662 -11.52 0.20 13.10
CA SER A 662 -12.58 0.82 13.89
C SER A 662 -13.77 1.22 13.04
N PHE A 663 -14.96 1.02 13.59
CA PHE A 663 -16.22 1.51 13.02
C PHE A 663 -16.86 2.45 14.03
N ILE A 664 -16.92 3.73 13.66
CA ILE A 664 -17.39 4.80 14.54
C ILE A 664 -18.44 5.65 13.84
N ARG A 665 -19.21 6.37 14.64
CA ARG A 665 -20.09 7.45 14.18
C ARG A 665 -19.62 8.77 14.75
N TYR A 666 -19.52 9.78 13.90
CA TYR A 666 -19.12 11.11 14.31
C TYR A 666 -20.25 11.84 15.05
N GLY A 667 -19.87 12.60 16.08
CA GLY A 667 -20.71 13.62 16.70
C GLY A 667 -20.10 15.01 16.55
N ILE A 668 -20.94 16.02 16.41
CA ILE A 668 -20.60 17.46 16.45
C ILE A 668 -21.32 18.08 17.65
N ASP A 669 -22.64 18.24 17.54
CA ASP A 669 -23.47 18.86 18.57
C ASP A 669 -23.85 17.83 19.65
N ASP A 670 -24.26 16.63 19.21
CA ASP A 670 -24.55 15.46 20.03
C ASP A 670 -23.78 14.23 19.54
N HIS A 671 -23.74 13.17 20.34
CA HIS A 671 -23.23 11.88 19.86
C HIS A 671 -24.10 11.35 18.72
N GLY A 672 -23.43 10.84 17.68
CA GLY A 672 -24.10 10.24 16.53
C GLY A 672 -25.00 11.18 15.73
N ASP A 673 -24.79 12.49 15.78
CA ASP A 673 -25.55 13.45 14.97
C ASP A 673 -25.00 13.57 13.52
N SER A 674 -23.95 12.82 13.18
CA SER A 674 -23.27 12.85 11.88
C SER A 674 -22.98 11.45 11.31
N GLY A 675 -22.15 11.41 10.26
CA GLY A 675 -21.80 10.26 9.44
C GLY A 675 -21.03 9.17 10.16
N TYR A 676 -21.01 7.98 9.56
CA TYR A 676 -20.19 6.85 9.98
C TYR A 676 -18.85 6.85 9.26
N ALA A 677 -17.86 6.28 9.94
CA ALA A 677 -16.53 6.07 9.40
C ALA A 677 -16.02 4.67 9.72
N PHE A 678 -15.32 4.08 8.75
CA PHE A 678 -14.59 2.85 8.88
C PHE A 678 -13.10 3.09 8.63
N ALA A 679 -12.29 2.96 9.67
CA ALA A 679 -10.85 2.86 9.49
C ALA A 679 -10.48 1.38 9.34
N GLY A 680 -9.87 1.02 8.21
CA GLY A 680 -9.42 -0.34 7.97
C GLY A 680 -8.33 -0.75 8.99
N PRO A 681 -8.23 -2.05 9.36
CA PRO A 681 -7.10 -2.52 10.15
C PRO A 681 -5.79 -2.38 9.35
N ALA A 682 -4.67 -2.24 10.06
CA ALA A 682 -3.35 -2.21 9.43
C ALA A 682 -3.03 -3.57 8.78
N LEU A 683 -2.46 -3.56 7.57
CA LEU A 683 -1.96 -4.76 6.90
C LEU A 683 -0.88 -5.46 7.72
N ASN A 684 0.05 -4.67 8.25
CA ASN A 684 1.17 -5.11 9.08
C ASN A 684 1.45 -4.05 10.15
N ASN A 685 1.10 -4.37 11.40
CA ASN A 685 0.98 -3.36 12.45
C ASN A 685 2.25 -3.21 13.31
N ILE A 686 2.93 -2.06 13.20
CA ILE A 686 4.07 -1.71 14.08
C ILE A 686 3.67 -0.91 15.32
N TRP A 687 2.56 -0.19 15.25
CA TRP A 687 1.95 0.58 16.33
C TRP A 687 0.65 -0.10 16.80
N PRO A 688 0.69 -1.16 17.64
CA PRO A 688 -0.51 -1.86 18.11
C PRO A 688 -1.33 -1.00 19.09
N ARG A 689 -1.86 0.11 18.59
CA ARG A 689 -2.81 0.99 19.26
C ARG A 689 -4.05 0.16 19.63
N ARG A 690 -4.75 0.61 20.67
CA ARG A 690 -5.88 -0.11 21.26
C ARG A 690 -6.92 0.87 21.78
N PHE A 691 -8.13 0.39 21.99
CA PHE A 691 -9.25 1.15 22.56
C PHE A 691 -9.84 0.41 23.74
N TRP A 692 -9.50 0.89 24.94
CA TRP A 692 -9.98 0.42 26.23
C TRP A 692 -10.36 1.65 27.08
N PRO A 693 -11.53 2.27 26.82
CA PRO A 693 -11.96 3.46 27.55
C PRO A 693 -12.05 3.19 29.06
N SER A 694 -11.64 4.18 29.85
CA SER A 694 -11.57 4.08 31.32
C SER A 694 -12.91 4.19 32.04
N LYS A 695 -13.92 4.77 31.39
CA LYS A 695 -15.22 5.10 32.00
C LYS A 695 -16.34 4.19 31.49
N VAL A 696 -16.09 2.88 31.45
CA VAL A 696 -17.10 1.89 31.08
C VAL A 696 -17.26 0.84 32.17
N GLU A 697 -18.46 0.28 32.27
CA GLU A 697 -18.72 -0.83 33.19
C GLU A 697 -18.22 -2.14 32.58
N THR A 698 -17.27 -2.79 33.25
CA THR A 698 -16.65 -4.03 32.77
C THR A 698 -17.20 -5.29 33.44
N THR A 699 -18.17 -5.17 34.36
CA THR A 699 -18.67 -6.26 35.20
C THR A 699 -19.16 -7.46 34.38
N ASN A 700 -19.80 -7.20 33.24
CA ASN A 700 -20.35 -8.22 32.33
C ASN A 700 -19.64 -8.26 30.97
N HIS A 701 -18.38 -7.79 30.92
CA HIS A 701 -17.58 -7.80 29.70
C HIS A 701 -17.21 -9.22 29.27
N SER A 702 -17.32 -9.50 27.97
CA SER A 702 -16.64 -10.62 27.33
C SER A 702 -16.04 -10.17 26.00
N TYR A 703 -15.31 -11.06 25.33
CA TYR A 703 -14.83 -10.80 23.98
C TYR A 703 -16.00 -10.50 23.03
N GLU A 704 -17.09 -11.28 23.11
CA GLU A 704 -18.30 -11.16 22.30
C GLU A 704 -19.20 -9.99 22.72
N ASN A 705 -19.14 -9.58 23.99
CA ASN A 705 -19.85 -8.43 24.55
C ASN A 705 -18.85 -7.37 25.05
N PRO A 706 -18.21 -6.62 24.14
CA PRO A 706 -17.20 -5.64 24.50
C PRO A 706 -17.80 -4.49 25.32
N ALA A 707 -17.15 -4.08 26.42
CA ALA A 707 -17.61 -2.97 27.24
C ALA A 707 -17.31 -1.59 26.61
N TYR A 708 -16.52 -1.54 25.54
CA TYR A 708 -16.06 -0.31 24.91
C TYR A 708 -17.05 0.27 23.88
N VAL A 709 -18.17 -0.39 23.56
CA VAL A 709 -19.14 0.15 22.57
C VAL A 709 -19.98 1.28 23.19
N GLY A 710 -20.54 2.15 22.35
CA GLY A 710 -21.38 3.26 22.77
C GLY A 710 -20.71 4.63 22.66
N ASP A 711 -21.22 5.60 23.42
CA ASP A 711 -20.85 7.01 23.30
C ASP A 711 -19.57 7.35 24.08
N HIS A 712 -18.60 7.96 23.39
CA HIS A 712 -17.29 8.31 23.93
C HIS A 712 -16.85 9.72 23.51
N ILE A 713 -16.00 10.31 24.34
CA ILE A 713 -15.33 11.58 24.04
C ILE A 713 -13.84 11.29 23.91
N ASP A 714 -13.24 11.70 22.79
CA ASP A 714 -11.81 11.54 22.56
C ASP A 714 -10.95 12.51 23.41
N GLY A 715 -9.63 12.43 23.30
CA GLY A 715 -8.73 13.28 24.08
C GLY A 715 -8.89 14.78 23.80
N PHE A 716 -9.36 15.15 22.60
CA PHE A 716 -9.60 16.53 22.20
C PHE A 716 -10.97 17.06 22.61
N GLY A 717 -11.86 16.19 23.11
CA GLY A 717 -13.23 16.58 23.46
C GLY A 717 -14.23 16.37 22.31
N ASN A 718 -13.84 15.71 21.22
CA ASN A 718 -14.77 15.40 20.13
C ASN A 718 -15.67 14.24 20.53
N LYS A 719 -16.94 14.30 20.10
CA LYS A 719 -17.92 13.24 20.34
C LYS A 719 -17.79 12.17 19.26
N MET A 720 -17.75 10.91 19.68
CA MET A 720 -17.83 9.75 18.80
C MET A 720 -18.71 8.67 19.44
N THR A 721 -19.34 7.84 18.62
CA THR A 721 -20.01 6.61 19.06
C THR A 721 -19.26 5.43 18.45
N VAL A 722 -18.75 4.52 19.27
CA VAL A 722 -17.95 3.37 18.84
C VAL A 722 -18.87 2.15 18.72
N LEU A 723 -18.85 1.50 17.56
CA LEU A 723 -19.66 0.30 17.31
C LEU A 723 -18.81 -0.98 17.27
N ALA A 724 -17.59 -0.90 16.74
CA ALA A 724 -16.65 -2.02 16.75
C ALA A 724 -15.20 -1.54 16.68
N VAL A 725 -14.30 -2.28 17.35
CA VAL A 725 -12.85 -2.05 17.31
C VAL A 725 -12.11 -3.38 17.28
N ALA A 726 -11.18 -3.53 16.34
CA ALA A 726 -10.26 -4.66 16.24
C ALA A 726 -9.08 -4.47 17.21
N ASN A 727 -9.34 -4.67 18.51
CA ASN A 727 -8.30 -4.58 19.54
C ASN A 727 -7.27 -5.74 19.42
N PRO A 728 -5.96 -5.49 19.67
CA PRO A 728 -4.95 -6.53 19.63
C PRO A 728 -5.10 -7.52 20.80
N TYR A 729 -4.83 -8.80 20.55
CA TYR A 729 -4.87 -9.87 21.54
C TYR A 729 -3.89 -10.99 21.19
N GLN A 730 -3.51 -11.80 22.18
CA GLN A 730 -2.65 -12.97 21.98
C GLN A 730 -3.40 -14.07 21.22
N THR A 731 -3.01 -14.31 19.97
CA THR A 731 -3.64 -15.31 19.09
C THR A 731 -3.11 -16.72 19.32
N GLY A 732 -1.87 -16.84 19.81
CA GLY A 732 -1.15 -18.11 19.88
C GLY A 732 -0.42 -18.48 18.59
N LEU A 733 -0.58 -17.72 17.51
CA LEU A 733 0.09 -17.94 16.23
C LEU A 733 1.51 -17.33 16.21
N LYS A 734 2.34 -17.77 15.27
CA LYS A 734 3.72 -17.31 15.08
C LYS A 734 3.92 -16.82 13.63
N PRO A 735 4.67 -15.73 13.42
CA PRO A 735 5.33 -14.90 14.44
C PRO A 735 4.37 -13.91 15.13
N LYS A 736 4.53 -13.73 16.45
CA LYS A 736 3.64 -12.87 17.26
C LYS A 736 3.54 -11.42 16.75
N ILE A 737 4.62 -10.90 16.18
CA ILE A 737 4.68 -9.52 15.67
C ILE A 737 3.64 -9.24 14.57
N ILE A 738 3.16 -10.29 13.89
CA ILE A 738 2.12 -10.19 12.87
C ILE A 738 0.78 -10.55 13.50
N HIS A 739 0.67 -11.72 14.12
CA HIS A 739 -0.63 -12.26 14.48
C HIS A 739 -1.25 -11.62 15.73
N ASP A 740 -0.44 -11.13 16.68
CA ASP A 740 -0.97 -10.61 17.96
C ASP A 740 -1.34 -9.11 17.91
N ARG A 741 -1.06 -8.42 16.80
CA ARG A 741 -1.17 -6.96 16.67
C ARG A 741 -2.38 -6.48 15.87
N ALA A 742 -3.45 -7.27 15.84
CA ALA A 742 -4.70 -6.95 15.13
C ALA A 742 -4.51 -6.56 13.64
N THR A 743 -3.59 -7.25 12.95
CA THR A 743 -3.38 -7.06 11.51
C THR A 743 -4.54 -7.59 10.69
N GLY A 744 -4.86 -6.98 9.56
CA GLY A 744 -5.97 -7.41 8.74
C GLY A 744 -6.20 -6.60 7.47
N TYR A 745 -7.41 -6.73 6.94
CA TYR A 745 -7.91 -5.93 5.81
C TYR A 745 -9.43 -5.73 5.95
N GLY A 746 -9.96 -4.71 5.26
CA GLY A 746 -11.39 -4.41 5.23
C GLY A 746 -12.04 -4.70 3.89
N LEU A 747 -13.36 -4.89 3.90
CA LEU A 747 -14.21 -4.87 2.70
C LEU A 747 -15.44 -4.00 2.97
N VAL A 748 -15.81 -3.13 2.02
CA VAL A 748 -17.05 -2.34 2.07
C VAL A 748 -17.88 -2.65 0.84
N THR A 749 -19.10 -3.14 1.05
CA THR A 749 -20.09 -3.41 0.01
C THR A 749 -21.14 -2.30 0.01
N PHE A 750 -21.26 -1.59 -1.12
CA PHE A 750 -22.27 -0.57 -1.35
C PHE A 750 -23.41 -1.15 -2.18
N ASN A 751 -24.60 -1.25 -1.60
CA ASN A 751 -25.79 -1.66 -2.32
C ASN A 751 -26.57 -0.42 -2.77
N LYS A 752 -26.53 -0.11 -4.07
CA LYS A 752 -27.13 1.08 -4.68
C LYS A 752 -28.66 1.04 -4.72
N LYS A 753 -29.24 -0.17 -4.72
CA LYS A 753 -30.68 -0.37 -4.76
C LYS A 753 -31.29 -0.18 -3.37
N GLU A 754 -30.81 -0.91 -2.38
CA GLU A 754 -31.30 -0.88 -1.00
C GLU A 754 -30.75 0.30 -0.19
N ARG A 755 -29.76 1.02 -0.74
CA ARG A 755 -29.03 2.11 -0.08
C ARG A 755 -28.38 1.69 1.23
N THR A 756 -27.80 0.49 1.24
CA THR A 756 -27.08 -0.04 2.40
C THR A 756 -25.58 -0.06 2.16
N ILE A 757 -24.84 0.05 3.26
CA ILE A 757 -23.38 -0.01 3.29
C ILE A 757 -23.01 -1.07 4.30
N LYS A 758 -22.44 -2.18 3.83
CA LYS A 758 -21.96 -3.27 4.67
C LYS A 758 -20.45 -3.19 4.77
N THR A 759 -19.92 -3.16 6.00
CA THR A 759 -18.49 -3.26 6.26
C THR A 759 -18.13 -4.59 6.89
N GLU A 760 -16.99 -5.11 6.48
CA GLU A 760 -16.40 -6.35 6.94
C GLU A 760 -14.95 -6.10 7.31
N CYS A 761 -14.48 -6.72 8.39
CA CYS A 761 -13.15 -6.50 8.94
C CYS A 761 -12.52 -7.85 9.30
N TRP A 762 -11.50 -8.25 8.55
CA TRP A 762 -10.93 -9.58 8.61
C TRP A 762 -9.55 -9.54 9.27
N SER A 763 -9.34 -10.39 10.27
CA SER A 763 -7.98 -10.70 10.73
C SER A 763 -7.18 -11.31 9.57
N ARG A 764 -5.93 -10.88 9.43
CA ARG A 764 -5.04 -11.22 8.31
C ARG A 764 -4.97 -12.71 7.94
N PHE A 765 -4.90 -13.56 8.97
CA PHE A 765 -4.67 -15.01 8.86
C PHE A 765 -5.97 -15.82 8.70
N VAL A 766 -7.11 -15.17 8.56
CA VAL A 766 -8.41 -15.82 8.44
C VAL A 766 -8.78 -16.02 6.97
N ASP A 767 -9.22 -17.23 6.63
CA ASP A 767 -9.85 -17.51 5.34
C ASP A 767 -11.33 -17.04 5.38
N PRO A 768 -11.71 -16.04 4.55
CA PRO A 768 -13.05 -15.46 4.58
C PRO A 768 -14.15 -16.44 4.12
N THR A 769 -13.80 -17.57 3.48
CA THR A 769 -14.78 -18.57 3.05
C THR A 769 -15.39 -19.37 4.20
N HIS A 770 -14.82 -19.29 5.42
CA HIS A 770 -15.40 -19.89 6.63
C HIS A 770 -16.60 -19.09 7.20
N GLY A 771 -17.04 -18.04 6.50
CA GLY A 771 -18.26 -17.29 6.80
C GLY A 771 -18.04 -16.08 7.71
N GLU A 772 -19.12 -15.37 8.02
CA GLU A 772 -19.04 -14.07 8.70
C GLU A 772 -18.54 -14.15 10.15
N LYS A 773 -18.71 -15.31 10.82
CA LYS A 773 -18.34 -15.49 12.23
C LYS A 773 -16.84 -15.47 12.51
N VAL A 774 -15.99 -15.57 11.49
CA VAL A 774 -14.54 -15.51 11.64
C VAL A 774 -13.96 -14.10 11.45
N GLN A 775 -14.82 -13.10 11.22
CA GLN A 775 -14.44 -11.67 11.23
C GLN A 775 -14.02 -11.21 12.63
N ASN A 776 -13.40 -10.03 12.70
CA ASN A 776 -13.18 -9.35 13.97
C ASN A 776 -14.51 -9.07 14.67
N ILE A 777 -14.52 -9.09 16.00
CA ILE A 777 -15.77 -8.96 16.76
C ILE A 777 -16.47 -7.62 16.47
N GLY A 778 -17.80 -7.68 16.36
CA GLY A 778 -18.64 -6.54 16.00
C GLY A 778 -18.91 -6.41 14.51
N TRP A 779 -18.16 -7.11 13.65
CA TRP A 779 -18.42 -7.19 12.21
C TRP A 779 -19.11 -8.51 11.82
N PRO A 780 -19.84 -8.54 10.69
CA PRO A 780 -20.11 -7.43 9.77
C PRO A 780 -21.10 -6.40 10.34
N ILE A 781 -20.99 -5.15 9.88
CA ILE A 781 -21.91 -4.04 10.24
C ILE A 781 -22.59 -3.55 8.96
N THR A 782 -23.89 -3.35 8.99
CA THR A 782 -24.66 -2.76 7.88
C THR A 782 -25.41 -1.52 8.36
N ILE A 783 -25.26 -0.41 7.64
CA ILE A 783 -26.00 0.84 7.86
C ILE A 783 -26.78 1.22 6.60
N LYS A 784 -27.77 2.12 6.72
CA LYS A 784 -28.39 2.79 5.58
C LYS A 784 -27.64 4.06 5.22
N GLN A 785 -27.67 4.46 3.95
CA GLN A 785 -27.10 5.73 3.48
C GLN A 785 -27.61 6.92 4.31
N GLU A 786 -28.92 6.96 4.58
CA GLU A 786 -29.55 8.05 5.34
C GLU A 786 -29.06 8.14 6.80
N ASP A 787 -28.52 7.05 7.37
CA ASP A 787 -27.97 7.05 8.73
C ASP A 787 -26.72 7.93 8.84
N ASN A 788 -26.07 8.26 7.72
CA ASN A 788 -24.95 9.20 7.67
C ASN A 788 -25.36 10.66 7.92
N TYR A 789 -26.65 10.96 8.11
CA TYR A 789 -27.14 12.24 8.62
C TYR A 789 -27.93 12.04 9.91
N GLY A 790 -27.21 11.96 11.02
CA GLY A 790 -27.76 11.59 12.33
C GLY A 790 -28.58 12.65 13.06
N ARG A 791 -28.59 13.92 12.63
CA ARG A 791 -29.38 14.96 13.31
C ARG A 791 -30.86 14.58 13.39
N LYS A 792 -31.43 14.80 14.58
CA LYS A 792 -32.85 14.58 14.86
C LYS A 792 -33.71 15.64 14.17
N ALA A 793 -34.79 15.23 13.52
CA ALA A 793 -35.72 16.13 12.87
C ALA A 793 -36.43 17.02 13.91
N VAL A 794 -36.54 18.32 13.65
CA VAL A 794 -37.38 19.25 14.41
C VAL A 794 -38.69 19.52 13.67
N ALA A 795 -38.65 19.47 12.34
CA ALA A 795 -39.81 19.63 11.47
C ALA A 795 -39.58 18.87 10.16
N TRP A 796 -40.63 18.77 9.34
CA TRP A 796 -40.64 18.10 8.04
C TRP A 796 -41.16 19.05 6.96
N LEU A 797 -40.57 18.97 5.77
CA LEU A 797 -41.12 19.55 4.55
C LEU A 797 -42.20 18.61 3.99
N PRO A 798 -43.08 19.09 3.09
CA PRO A 798 -44.03 18.22 2.39
C PRO A 798 -43.32 17.03 1.73
N GLU A 799 -43.98 15.88 1.71
CA GLU A 799 -43.46 14.70 1.02
C GLU A 799 -43.39 14.96 -0.48
N ILE A 800 -42.22 14.76 -1.07
CA ILE A 800 -42.01 14.90 -2.51
C ILE A 800 -42.31 13.54 -3.14
N LYS A 801 -43.23 13.50 -4.09
CA LYS A 801 -43.60 12.31 -4.85
C LYS A 801 -43.25 12.53 -6.32
N ILE A 802 -42.50 11.59 -6.88
CA ILE A 802 -41.97 11.63 -8.24
C ILE A 802 -42.79 10.68 -9.12
N GLU A 803 -43.26 11.19 -10.25
CA GLU A 803 -43.81 10.39 -11.33
C GLU A 803 -42.81 10.32 -12.48
N GLY A 804 -42.51 9.11 -12.94
CA GLY A 804 -41.49 8.82 -13.94
C GLY A 804 -40.50 7.75 -13.47
N HIS A 805 -39.52 7.44 -14.33
CA HIS A 805 -38.53 6.38 -14.08
C HIS A 805 -37.17 6.91 -13.58
N HIS A 806 -36.99 8.23 -13.56
CA HIS A 806 -35.75 8.86 -13.10
C HIS A 806 -35.72 8.99 -11.58
N LYS A 807 -34.52 8.90 -11.00
CA LYS A 807 -34.23 9.14 -9.58
C LYS A 807 -33.62 10.54 -9.42
N PRO A 808 -34.43 11.59 -9.10
CA PRO A 808 -33.92 12.94 -8.99
C PRO A 808 -33.06 13.13 -7.75
N VAL A 809 -32.26 14.19 -7.78
CA VAL A 809 -31.50 14.71 -6.66
C VAL A 809 -32.33 15.79 -5.99
N ILE A 810 -32.50 15.69 -4.68
CA ILE A 810 -33.15 16.71 -3.86
C ILE A 810 -32.08 17.49 -3.12
N LYS A 811 -32.10 18.81 -3.24
CA LYS A 811 -31.27 19.75 -2.48
C LYS A 811 -32.15 20.63 -1.61
N ILE A 812 -31.86 20.68 -0.32
CA ILE A 812 -32.60 21.47 0.67
C ILE A 812 -31.71 22.62 1.12
N PHE A 813 -32.21 23.85 1.00
CA PHE A 813 -31.52 25.06 1.42
C PHE A 813 -32.32 25.82 2.46
N GLU A 814 -31.61 26.43 3.41
CA GLU A 814 -32.18 27.43 4.32
C GLU A 814 -32.59 28.68 3.53
N GLU A 815 -33.43 29.54 4.11
CA GLU A 815 -33.84 30.82 3.50
C GLU A 815 -32.63 31.73 3.18
N LYS A 816 -31.56 31.63 3.97
CA LYS A 816 -30.30 32.38 3.77
C LYS A 816 -29.41 31.83 2.67
N GLY A 817 -29.77 30.70 2.06
CA GLY A 817 -29.03 30.06 0.97
C GLY A 817 -28.05 28.97 1.39
N ASP A 818 -27.92 28.69 2.69
CA ASP A 818 -27.06 27.60 3.17
C ASP A 818 -27.64 26.23 2.82
N LEU A 819 -26.80 25.33 2.30
CA LEU A 819 -27.22 23.94 2.02
C LEU A 819 -27.39 23.17 3.34
N VAL A 820 -28.59 22.62 3.54
CA VAL A 820 -28.91 21.69 4.63
C VAL A 820 -28.42 20.29 4.29
N TYR A 821 -28.82 19.77 3.12
CA TYR A 821 -28.27 18.57 2.49
C TYR A 821 -28.70 18.42 1.02
N ALA A 822 -27.98 17.57 0.30
CA ALA A 822 -28.30 17.07 -1.03
C ALA A 822 -28.25 15.54 -1.06
N MET A 823 -29.19 14.88 -1.75
CA MET A 823 -29.20 13.43 -1.89
C MET A 823 -29.95 12.99 -3.15
N ARG A 824 -29.44 11.98 -3.86
CA ARG A 824 -30.20 11.29 -4.91
C ARG A 824 -31.25 10.37 -4.28
N MET A 825 -32.51 10.50 -4.72
CA MET A 825 -33.60 9.67 -4.24
C MET A 825 -33.39 8.20 -4.58
N ALA A 826 -33.64 7.31 -3.62
CA ALA A 826 -33.66 5.88 -3.85
C ALA A 826 -34.99 5.39 -4.45
N ASN A 827 -36.08 6.01 -3.99
CA ASN A 827 -37.47 5.66 -4.27
C ASN A 827 -38.21 6.85 -4.89
N ASN A 828 -39.44 6.61 -5.33
CA ASN A 828 -40.29 7.64 -5.93
C ASN A 828 -40.92 8.59 -4.91
N SER A 829 -40.70 8.41 -3.60
CA SER A 829 -41.07 9.42 -2.61
C SER A 829 -39.97 9.64 -1.59
N PHE A 830 -39.89 10.88 -1.10
CA PHE A 830 -38.96 11.27 -0.04
C PHE A 830 -39.59 12.39 0.78
N ARG A 831 -39.52 12.27 2.11
CA ARG A 831 -39.99 13.31 3.04
C ARG A 831 -38.80 13.98 3.70
N PRO A 832 -38.42 15.20 3.27
CA PRO A 832 -37.26 15.88 3.84
C PRO A 832 -37.46 16.22 5.31
N LYS A 833 -36.59 15.72 6.18
CA LYS A 833 -36.45 16.21 7.55
C LYS A 833 -35.63 17.49 7.58
N VAL A 834 -35.94 18.40 8.50
CA VAL A 834 -35.19 19.64 8.72
C VAL A 834 -35.04 19.93 10.22
N PHE A 835 -34.12 20.83 10.56
CA PHE A 835 -33.57 20.92 11.93
C PHE A 835 -33.97 22.18 12.69
N TYR A 836 -34.83 23.01 12.10
CA TYR A 836 -35.50 24.13 12.74
C TYR A 836 -36.81 24.43 12.01
N LYS A 837 -37.72 25.16 12.65
CA LYS A 837 -38.95 25.64 12.02
C LYS A 837 -38.62 26.84 11.12
N GLY A 838 -39.26 26.92 9.96
CA GLY A 838 -39.03 28.01 9.02
C GLY A 838 -39.47 27.68 7.60
N ASN A 839 -39.07 28.53 6.68
CA ASN A 839 -39.23 28.34 5.24
C ASN A 839 -37.92 27.87 4.62
N TYR A 840 -38.03 27.04 3.59
CA TYR A 840 -36.89 26.42 2.91
C TYR A 840 -37.04 26.58 1.40
N LYS A 841 -35.90 26.56 0.70
CA LYS A 841 -35.85 26.35 -0.75
C LYS A 841 -35.54 24.88 -1.02
N VAL A 842 -36.32 24.26 -1.89
CA VAL A 842 -36.13 22.87 -2.32
C VAL A 842 -35.85 22.87 -3.82
N ILE A 843 -34.72 22.31 -4.22
CA ILE A 843 -34.39 22.08 -5.63
C ILE A 843 -34.50 20.58 -5.89
N ILE A 844 -35.19 20.23 -6.98
CA ILE A 844 -35.36 18.86 -7.46
C ILE A 844 -34.80 18.83 -8.87
N GLU A 845 -33.74 18.06 -9.10
CA GLU A 845 -33.04 18.03 -10.38
C GLU A 845 -32.81 16.60 -10.88
N VAL A 846 -32.80 16.42 -12.19
CA VAL A 846 -32.32 15.21 -12.85
C VAL A 846 -31.25 15.66 -13.84
N PRO A 847 -29.97 15.72 -13.42
CA PRO A 847 -28.90 16.28 -14.25
C PRO A 847 -28.78 15.59 -15.61
N GLU A 848 -29.08 14.28 -15.66
CA GLU A 848 -28.97 13.44 -16.86
C GLU A 848 -29.91 13.87 -18.00
N ILE A 849 -31.01 14.57 -17.69
CA ILE A 849 -31.98 15.07 -18.68
C ILE A 849 -32.13 16.59 -18.65
N GLY A 850 -31.30 17.29 -17.87
CA GLY A 850 -31.37 18.75 -17.71
C GLY A 850 -32.64 19.26 -17.02
N PHE A 851 -33.35 18.41 -16.27
CA PHE A 851 -34.54 18.82 -15.52
C PHE A 851 -34.15 19.49 -14.21
N GLU A 852 -34.74 20.65 -13.91
CA GLU A 852 -34.64 21.31 -12.61
C GLU A 852 -35.99 21.96 -12.25
N LYS A 853 -36.41 21.79 -10.99
CA LYS A 853 -37.56 22.49 -10.42
C LYS A 853 -37.21 23.04 -9.04
N SER A 854 -37.41 24.34 -8.88
CA SER A 854 -37.17 25.06 -7.63
C SER A 854 -38.49 25.42 -6.95
N LEU A 855 -38.67 24.96 -5.71
CA LEU A 855 -39.78 25.30 -4.83
C LEU A 855 -39.27 26.29 -3.77
N ILE A 856 -39.86 27.47 -3.72
CA ILE A 856 -39.46 28.56 -2.82
C ILE A 856 -40.50 28.68 -1.69
N ASN A 857 -40.05 29.13 -0.52
CA ASN A 857 -40.90 29.36 0.67
C ASN A 857 -41.66 28.11 1.14
N VAL A 858 -41.01 26.94 1.05
CA VAL A 858 -41.60 25.68 1.51
C VAL A 858 -41.56 25.63 3.03
N LYS A 859 -42.74 25.76 3.65
CA LYS A 859 -42.87 25.80 5.11
C LYS A 859 -42.70 24.43 5.75
N ALA A 860 -41.76 24.33 6.70
CA ALA A 860 -41.59 23.14 7.54
C ALA A 860 -42.58 23.13 8.72
N LYS A 861 -43.13 21.96 9.05
CA LYS A 861 -44.04 21.76 10.20
C LYS A 861 -43.64 20.52 11.01
N THR A 862 -43.95 20.51 12.30
CA THR A 862 -43.73 19.36 13.19
C THR A 862 -44.62 18.16 12.82
N ASP A 863 -45.78 18.43 12.24
CA ASP A 863 -46.60 17.40 11.60
C ASP A 863 -46.97 17.94 10.22
N ASN A 864 -46.37 17.36 9.18
CA ASN A 864 -46.54 17.78 7.80
C ASN A 864 -47.04 16.62 6.94
N ASN A 865 -48.36 16.56 6.77
CA ASN A 865 -49.04 15.53 5.97
C ASN A 865 -49.30 15.98 4.52
N LYS A 866 -48.75 17.13 4.11
CA LYS A 866 -48.83 17.58 2.72
C LYS A 866 -47.88 16.78 1.84
N SER A 867 -48.24 16.63 0.56
CA SER A 867 -47.35 16.10 -0.46
C SER A 867 -47.31 17.03 -1.67
N ILE A 868 -46.20 17.00 -2.40
CA ILE A 868 -45.97 17.73 -3.65
C ILE A 868 -45.63 16.69 -4.71
N GLN A 869 -46.44 16.65 -5.77
CA GLN A 869 -46.26 15.74 -6.90
C GLN A 869 -45.42 16.43 -7.97
N ILE A 870 -44.42 15.72 -8.48
CA ILE A 870 -43.50 16.21 -9.51
C ILE A 870 -43.53 15.19 -10.65
N ASN A 871 -44.10 15.60 -11.77
CA ASN A 871 -44.11 14.81 -12.99
C ASN A 871 -42.83 15.08 -13.79
N LEU A 872 -42.01 14.06 -13.99
CA LEU A 872 -40.77 14.15 -14.78
C LEU A 872 -41.00 13.83 -16.27
N ASN A 873 -42.23 13.49 -16.66
CA ASN A 873 -42.61 13.20 -18.05
C ASN A 873 -43.11 14.45 -18.82
N GLU A 874 -43.36 15.56 -18.13
CA GLU A 874 -43.72 16.84 -18.74
C GLU A 874 -42.43 17.58 -19.16
N ARG A 875 -42.20 17.69 -20.47
CA ARG A 875 -41.16 18.57 -21.04
C ARG A 875 -41.64 20.01 -21.15
#